data_AF-A0A5E7IIS1-F1
#
_entry.id   AF-A0A5E7IIS1-F1
#
_cell.length_a   1.000
_cell.length_b   1.000
_cell.length_c   1.000
_cell.angle_alpha   90.00
_cell.angle_beta   90.00
_cell.angle_gamma   90.00
#
_symmetry.space_group_name_H-M   'P 1'
#
loop_
_entity.id
_entity.type
_entity.pdbx_description
1 polymer ?
#
loop_
_entity_poly.entity_id
_entity_poly.type
_entity_poly.pdbx_seq_one_letter_code
_entity_poly.pdbx_strand_id
1 'polypeptide(L)'
;MANESKCPFNHAAGGGTTNRDWWPNQLNLKILSQHSPKSDPLGQDFDYAKAFKSLDFQALKQDIKALMTDSQDWWPADFGHYGPLFVRMAWHSAGTYRTADGRGGAGSGQQRFAPLNSWPDNVSLDKARRLLWPIKQKYGRNISWADLIVLTGNVALESMGFKTFGFSGGRADVWEPDEDVYWGSETEWLGGDNRYGKSNGPVQEPGDGTLVAEPDLHGREESRTDQGERNLENPLAAVQMGLIYVNPEGPEGNPDPVASAKDIRETFGRMAMNDEETVALIAGGHAFGKTHGAGPADNVGPEPEAAGLEQQGLGWKNAFGTGKGADTITSGLEVTWTTTPTQWSNNYLENLFGFEWELTKSPAGANQWQPKNGAGAGTVPHAHDPNKKLSPTMLTSDLALRFDPAYEQISRRFLANPDQLADAFARAWYKLIHRDMGPLSRYLGPEMPQEELLWQDPLPDVTHPLIDDSDAAALKNKVLNSGLSVSQLVSTAWAAASTFRGSDKRGGANGGRLRLAPQKFWQANQPEQLDKVLSTLESIQNEFNGSAANGKKISLADLIVLAGNAGVEKAAQNAGHSVSVPFSPGRVDASQEQTDVESFGFLEPIADGFRNYSKGKYTVAAETLLIDKAQLLTLTAPEMTVLLGGLRVLNTNVGQTRHGVFTDKTETLSNDFFTHLLDMGVEWTPTSRDADEFEGRDRKTGAPKWTATRVDLVFGSNAQLRALAEVYASSDAKAQFVNDFVKAWTKVMNLDRFDLRK
;
A
#
# COMPACT_ATOMS: atom_id res chain seq x y z
N MET A 1 11.20 28.00 30.48
CA MET A 1 12.51 27.57 31.02
C MET A 1 12.38 26.12 31.46
N ALA A 2 12.90 25.20 30.66
CA ALA A 2 12.85 23.77 30.95
C ALA A 2 13.94 23.42 31.97
N ASN A 3 13.53 22.95 33.14
CA ASN A 3 14.41 22.25 34.07
C ASN A 3 14.13 20.76 33.94
N GLU A 4 14.49 20.19 32.79
CA GLU A 4 14.79 18.76 32.77
C GLU A 4 16.22 18.59 33.25
N SER A 5 16.36 18.00 34.43
CA SER A 5 17.61 17.47 34.94
C SER A 5 18.11 16.39 33.98
N LYS A 6 18.85 16.77 32.93
CA LYS A 6 19.60 15.84 32.09
C LYS A 6 20.57 15.09 33.00
N CYS A 7 20.35 13.79 33.18
CA CYS A 7 21.31 12.91 33.82
C CYS A 7 22.64 13.02 33.04
N PRO A 8 23.79 13.29 33.67
CA PRO A 8 25.07 13.48 32.99
C PRO A 8 25.66 12.19 32.40
N PHE A 9 24.95 11.06 32.53
CA PHE A 9 25.33 9.76 32.00
C PHE A 9 24.27 9.27 31.01
N ASN A 10 24.66 9.08 29.75
CA ASN A 10 23.84 8.34 28.79
C ASN A 10 23.80 6.87 29.23
N HIS A 11 22.73 6.46 29.89
CA HIS A 11 22.51 5.04 30.19
C HIS A 11 22.30 4.28 28.87
N ALA A 12 22.96 3.11 28.71
CA ALA A 12 22.97 2.30 27.49
C ALA A 12 21.59 1.74 27.04
N ALA A 13 20.53 2.03 27.79
CA ALA A 13 19.17 1.63 27.44
C ALA A 13 18.59 2.56 26.37
N GLY A 14 18.93 2.31 25.10
CA GLY A 14 18.21 2.81 23.93
C GLY A 14 18.59 4.20 23.39
N GLY A 15 19.26 5.06 24.18
CA GLY A 15 19.62 6.43 23.79
C GLY A 15 21.05 6.61 23.27
N GLY A 16 21.60 5.63 22.54
CA GLY A 16 22.99 5.65 22.04
C GLY A 16 23.09 5.61 20.52
N THR A 17 24.24 6.05 19.98
CA THR A 17 24.55 6.00 18.54
C THR A 17 24.39 4.58 17.98
N THR A 18 23.63 4.46 16.89
CA THR A 18 23.32 3.22 16.17
C THR A 18 24.16 3.10 14.89
N ASN A 19 24.12 1.93 14.23
CA ASN A 19 24.80 1.74 12.95
C ASN A 19 24.33 2.73 11.87
N ARG A 20 23.07 3.14 11.90
CA ARG A 20 22.51 4.07 10.89
C ARG A 20 22.99 5.51 11.10
N ASP A 21 23.40 5.87 12.31
CA ASP A 21 24.04 7.16 12.57
C ASP A 21 25.46 7.22 11.99
N TRP A 22 26.20 6.11 12.04
CA TRP A 22 27.53 6.00 11.42
C TRP A 22 27.47 5.83 9.89
N TRP A 23 26.47 5.08 9.41
CA TRP A 23 26.29 4.73 8.00
C TRP A 23 24.84 4.98 7.57
N PRO A 24 24.45 6.26 7.36
CA PRO A 24 23.06 6.62 7.06
C PRO A 24 22.55 6.05 5.73
N ASN A 25 23.45 5.79 4.78
CA ASN A 25 23.16 5.18 3.49
C ASN A 25 23.29 3.65 3.51
N GLN A 26 23.42 3.03 4.69
CA GLN A 26 23.45 1.58 4.80
C GLN A 26 22.11 0.98 4.39
N LEU A 27 22.18 -0.06 3.58
CA LEU A 27 21.04 -0.82 3.08
C LEU A 27 20.16 -1.37 4.23
N ASN A 28 18.85 -1.12 4.18
CA ASN A 28 17.92 -1.50 5.24
C ASN A 28 17.30 -2.90 5.02
N LEU A 29 17.92 -3.92 5.60
CA LEU A 29 17.39 -5.30 5.54
C LEU A 29 16.28 -5.59 6.56
N LYS A 30 16.02 -4.67 7.52
CA LYS A 30 15.04 -4.91 8.59
C LYS A 30 13.63 -5.13 8.03
N ILE A 31 13.29 -4.48 6.93
CA ILE A 31 12.00 -4.60 6.26
C ILE A 31 11.70 -6.02 5.76
N LEU A 32 12.74 -6.85 5.54
CA LEU A 32 12.60 -8.26 5.15
C LEU A 32 12.39 -9.21 6.35
N SER A 33 12.30 -8.65 7.56
CA SER A 33 12.06 -9.40 8.80
C SER A 33 10.86 -8.89 9.59
N GLN A 34 10.15 -7.88 9.08
CA GLN A 34 8.90 -7.41 9.66
C GLN A 34 7.78 -8.43 9.50
N HIS A 35 6.78 -8.31 10.35
CA HIS A 35 5.62 -9.20 10.45
C HIS A 35 6.02 -10.66 10.63
N SER A 36 7.16 -10.87 11.31
CA SER A 36 7.64 -12.20 11.62
C SER A 36 6.73 -12.86 12.65
N PRO A 37 6.66 -14.20 12.69
CA PRO A 37 5.95 -14.90 13.75
C PRO A 37 6.43 -14.63 15.19
N LYS A 38 7.57 -13.94 15.36
CA LYS A 38 8.09 -13.58 16.68
C LYS A 38 7.40 -12.37 17.29
N SER A 39 6.86 -11.46 16.46
CA SER A 39 6.11 -10.28 16.90
C SER A 39 4.60 -10.53 16.96
N ASP A 40 4.11 -11.65 16.43
CA ASP A 40 2.69 -12.01 16.43
C ASP A 40 2.26 -12.74 17.72
N PRO A 41 1.40 -12.13 18.57
CA PRO A 41 0.88 -12.75 19.79
C PRO A 41 -0.21 -13.80 19.57
N LEU A 42 -0.76 -13.95 18.35
CA LEU A 42 -1.81 -14.93 18.05
C LEU A 42 -1.25 -16.31 17.69
N GLY A 43 0.04 -16.37 17.35
CA GLY A 43 0.75 -17.59 16.99
C GLY A 43 0.57 -18.02 15.54
N GLN A 44 1.52 -18.82 15.03
CA GLN A 44 1.59 -19.21 13.62
C GLN A 44 0.39 -19.99 13.09
N ASP A 45 -0.31 -20.71 13.98
CA ASP A 45 -1.45 -21.56 13.62
C ASP A 45 -2.79 -20.81 13.66
N PHE A 46 -2.80 -19.52 14.01
CA PHE A 46 -4.03 -18.74 14.03
C PHE A 46 -4.53 -18.40 12.62
N ASP A 47 -5.77 -18.77 12.33
CA ASP A 47 -6.46 -18.47 11.09
C ASP A 47 -7.54 -17.41 11.33
N TYR A 48 -7.27 -16.19 10.88
CA TYR A 48 -8.21 -15.08 11.01
C TYR A 48 -9.49 -15.28 10.19
N ALA A 49 -9.42 -15.89 9.00
CA ALA A 49 -10.59 -16.11 8.17
C ALA A 49 -11.57 -17.06 8.86
N LYS A 50 -11.05 -18.12 9.48
CA LYS A 50 -11.84 -19.04 10.31
C LYS A 50 -12.43 -18.34 11.54
N ALA A 51 -11.65 -17.50 12.23
CA ALA A 51 -12.12 -16.75 13.39
C ALA A 51 -13.26 -15.78 13.02
N PHE A 52 -13.10 -15.03 11.93
CA PHE A 52 -14.11 -14.10 11.40
C PHE A 52 -15.39 -14.81 10.98
N LYS A 53 -15.31 -15.98 10.34
CA LYS A 53 -16.50 -16.78 9.96
C LYS A 53 -17.34 -17.23 11.18
N SER A 54 -16.75 -17.28 12.38
CA SER A 54 -17.45 -17.61 13.62
C SER A 54 -18.06 -16.40 14.34
N LEU A 55 -17.84 -15.19 13.82
CA LEU A 55 -18.34 -13.94 14.38
C LEU A 55 -19.85 -13.81 14.19
N ASP A 56 -20.57 -13.42 15.25
CA ASP A 56 -21.93 -12.90 15.11
C ASP A 56 -21.87 -11.49 14.52
N PHE A 57 -21.82 -11.44 13.19
CA PHE A 57 -21.63 -10.21 12.43
C PHE A 57 -22.79 -9.22 12.63
N GLN A 58 -24.03 -9.71 12.78
CA GLN A 58 -25.19 -8.85 12.99
C GLN A 58 -25.18 -8.26 14.41
N ALA A 59 -24.84 -9.05 15.43
CA ALA A 59 -24.65 -8.51 16.78
C ALA A 59 -23.54 -7.44 16.81
N LEU A 60 -22.42 -7.67 16.11
CA LEU A 60 -21.34 -6.69 16.00
C LEU A 60 -21.84 -5.37 15.39
N LYS A 61 -22.55 -5.43 14.26
CA LYS A 61 -23.13 -4.23 13.64
C LYS A 61 -24.10 -3.51 14.57
N GLN A 62 -24.91 -4.23 15.35
CA GLN A 62 -25.83 -3.62 16.30
C GLN A 62 -25.10 -2.91 17.45
N ASP A 63 -24.05 -3.51 18.00
CA ASP A 63 -23.23 -2.87 19.03
C ASP A 63 -22.54 -1.60 18.49
N ILE A 64 -21.98 -1.67 17.28
CA ILE A 64 -21.39 -0.51 16.61
C ILE A 64 -22.46 0.58 16.41
N LYS A 65 -23.65 0.21 15.95
CA LYS A 65 -24.76 1.15 15.75
C LYS A 65 -25.21 1.79 17.06
N ALA A 66 -25.28 1.03 18.14
CA ALA A 66 -25.63 1.55 19.47
C ALA A 66 -24.59 2.56 19.98
N LEU A 67 -23.30 2.28 19.77
CA LEU A 67 -22.21 3.18 20.12
C LEU A 67 -22.33 4.55 19.42
N MET A 68 -22.92 4.61 18.23
CA MET A 68 -23.03 5.86 17.46
C MET A 68 -23.63 7.01 18.27
N THR A 69 -24.58 6.71 19.17
CA THR A 69 -25.28 7.72 19.98
C THR A 69 -25.01 7.59 21.48
N ASP A 70 -24.11 6.70 21.88
CA ASP A 70 -23.72 6.51 23.29
C ASP A 70 -22.55 7.44 23.64
N SER A 71 -22.86 8.73 23.75
CA SER A 71 -21.87 9.78 23.97
C SER A 71 -21.14 9.60 25.30
N GLN A 72 -19.81 9.63 25.24
CA GLN A 72 -18.93 9.50 26.39
C GLN A 72 -18.46 10.87 26.88
N ASP A 73 -18.50 11.09 28.19
CA ASP A 73 -18.15 12.40 28.79
C ASP A 73 -16.72 12.83 28.49
N TRP A 74 -15.78 11.89 28.35
CA TRP A 74 -14.38 12.19 28.04
C TRP A 74 -14.16 12.64 26.59
N TRP A 75 -15.11 12.37 25.69
CA TRP A 75 -15.10 12.85 24.31
C TRP A 75 -16.53 12.98 23.76
N PRO A 76 -17.29 14.04 24.12
CA PRO A 76 -18.71 14.16 23.78
C PRO A 76 -18.96 14.11 22.27
N ALA A 77 -20.02 13.41 21.85
CA ALA A 77 -20.39 13.30 20.44
C ALA A 77 -20.98 14.61 19.91
N ASP A 78 -20.44 15.12 18.80
CA ASP A 78 -21.05 16.22 18.06
C ASP A 78 -22.47 15.83 17.63
N PHE A 79 -23.44 16.73 17.83
CA PHE A 79 -24.84 16.50 17.49
C PHE A 79 -25.46 15.27 18.19
N GLY A 80 -24.80 14.74 19.23
CA GLY A 80 -25.17 13.49 19.88
C GLY A 80 -24.90 12.22 19.06
N HIS A 81 -24.06 12.28 18.01
CA HIS A 81 -23.81 11.15 17.12
C HIS A 81 -22.34 11.09 16.61
N TYR A 82 -21.60 10.02 16.94
CA TYR A 82 -20.20 9.81 16.52
C TYR A 82 -19.99 9.41 15.06
N GLY A 83 -21.07 9.07 14.34
CA GLY A 83 -21.02 8.63 12.95
C GLY A 83 -20.03 9.41 12.07
N PRO A 84 -20.10 10.75 11.99
CA PRO A 84 -19.17 11.51 11.15
C PRO A 84 -17.69 11.35 11.55
N LEU A 85 -17.39 11.25 12.85
CA LEU A 85 -16.04 10.97 13.34
C LEU A 85 -15.55 9.59 12.88
N PHE A 86 -16.42 8.58 12.89
CA PHE A 86 -16.07 7.24 12.44
C PHE A 86 -15.98 7.10 10.92
N VAL A 87 -16.79 7.86 10.16
CA VAL A 87 -16.62 7.98 8.70
C VAL A 87 -15.24 8.55 8.38
N ARG A 88 -14.83 9.64 9.05
CA ARG A 88 -13.47 10.19 8.93
C ARG A 88 -12.41 9.16 9.31
N MET A 89 -12.56 8.44 10.43
CA MET A 89 -11.59 7.43 10.86
C MET A 89 -11.37 6.34 9.80
N ALA A 90 -12.46 5.80 9.23
CA ALA A 90 -12.39 4.80 8.17
C ALA A 90 -11.81 5.37 6.87
N TRP A 91 -12.21 6.59 6.49
CA TRP A 91 -11.65 7.34 5.35
C TRP A 91 -10.13 7.49 5.49
N HIS A 92 -9.64 7.97 6.63
CA HIS A 92 -8.21 8.18 6.89
C HIS A 92 -7.44 6.85 6.97
N SER A 93 -8.07 5.78 7.46
CA SER A 93 -7.42 4.46 7.50
C SER A 93 -7.19 3.94 6.08
N ALA A 94 -8.20 4.03 5.22
CA ALA A 94 -8.09 3.58 3.83
C ALA A 94 -7.34 4.57 2.93
N GLY A 95 -7.35 5.85 3.30
CA GLY A 95 -6.89 6.98 2.50
C GLY A 95 -5.39 7.14 2.37
N THR A 96 -4.57 6.29 2.98
CA THR A 96 -3.10 6.37 2.84
C THR A 96 -2.56 5.55 1.66
N TYR A 97 -3.43 4.82 0.97
CA TYR A 97 -3.09 3.90 -0.13
C TYR A 97 -2.46 4.62 -1.33
N ARG A 98 -1.44 4.04 -1.96
CA ARG A 98 -0.91 4.49 -3.26
C ARG A 98 -0.90 3.37 -4.27
N THR A 99 -1.34 3.64 -5.49
CA THR A 99 -1.35 2.62 -6.56
C THR A 99 0.05 2.25 -7.04
N ALA A 100 1.02 3.18 -6.96
CA ALA A 100 2.37 3.01 -7.46
C ALA A 100 3.09 1.79 -6.82
N ASP A 101 2.96 1.59 -5.51
CA ASP A 101 3.58 0.47 -4.79
C ASP A 101 2.58 -0.37 -3.98
N GLY A 102 1.31 0.02 -3.96
CA GLY A 102 0.24 -0.65 -3.23
C GLY A 102 0.32 -0.49 -1.71
N ARG A 103 1.25 0.33 -1.19
CA ARG A 103 1.44 0.54 0.26
C ARG A 103 0.41 1.53 0.81
N GLY A 104 0.30 1.57 2.14
CA GLY A 104 -0.79 2.26 2.83
C GLY A 104 -2.10 1.49 2.75
N GLY A 105 -3.21 2.18 2.99
CA GLY A 105 -4.54 1.57 3.02
C GLY A 105 -4.94 1.01 4.39
N ALA A 106 -6.12 0.39 4.44
CA ALA A 106 -6.74 -0.10 5.67
C ALA A 106 -6.42 -1.58 5.98
N GLY A 107 -5.78 -2.29 5.05
CA GLY A 107 -5.65 -3.74 5.00
C GLY A 107 -4.87 -4.39 6.15
N SER A 108 -4.10 -3.58 6.89
CA SER A 108 -3.27 -3.99 8.03
C SER A 108 -3.64 -3.28 9.34
N GLY A 109 -4.53 -2.29 9.30
CA GLY A 109 -4.92 -1.51 10.48
C GLY A 109 -3.81 -0.59 11.03
N GLN A 110 -2.85 -0.18 10.18
CA GLN A 110 -1.67 0.61 10.57
C GLN A 110 -1.97 1.98 11.18
N GLN A 111 -3.20 2.52 11.05
CA GLN A 111 -3.60 3.77 11.73
C GLN A 111 -3.46 3.69 13.27
N ARG A 112 -3.32 2.49 13.85
CA ARG A 112 -3.07 2.27 15.28
C ARG A 112 -1.60 2.34 15.69
N PHE A 113 -0.68 2.47 14.75
CA PHE A 113 0.77 2.51 14.96
C PHE A 113 1.41 3.77 14.39
N ALA A 114 2.62 4.07 14.82
CA ALA A 114 3.44 5.11 14.22
C ALA A 114 3.76 4.79 12.75
N PRO A 115 3.97 5.81 11.89
CA PRO A 115 3.77 7.22 12.19
C PRO A 115 2.29 7.64 12.08
N LEU A 116 1.43 6.80 11.49
CA LEU A 116 0.05 7.16 11.15
C LEU A 116 -0.80 7.54 12.36
N ASN A 117 -0.60 6.90 13.51
CA ASN A 117 -1.33 7.22 14.73
C ASN A 117 -1.09 8.64 15.25
N SER A 118 -0.08 9.34 14.71
CA SER A 118 0.43 10.63 15.18
C SER A 118 0.55 11.69 14.07
N TRP A 119 0.15 11.35 12.84
CA TRP A 119 0.07 12.34 11.76
C TRP A 119 -0.87 13.50 12.12
N PRO A 120 -0.54 14.76 11.77
CA PRO A 120 -1.42 15.91 11.97
C PRO A 120 -2.83 15.72 11.40
N ASP A 121 -2.96 15.10 10.23
CA ASP A 121 -4.28 14.87 9.64
C ASP A 121 -5.07 13.76 10.36
N ASN A 122 -4.45 13.01 11.28
CA ASN A 122 -5.09 12.01 12.12
C ASN A 122 -5.38 12.49 13.54
N VAL A 123 -5.24 13.79 13.82
CA VAL A 123 -5.59 14.39 15.12
C VAL A 123 -7.00 13.95 15.55
N SER A 124 -7.11 13.58 16.83
CA SER A 124 -8.32 13.08 17.49
C SER A 124 -8.84 11.71 17.03
N LEU A 125 -8.23 11.06 16.02
CA LEU A 125 -8.62 9.70 15.64
C LEU A 125 -8.15 8.63 16.65
N ASP A 126 -7.21 8.97 17.52
CA ASP A 126 -6.91 8.19 18.72
C ASP A 126 -8.13 8.07 19.65
N LYS A 127 -8.94 9.13 19.78
CA LYS A 127 -10.21 9.13 20.51
C LYS A 127 -11.23 8.21 19.82
N ALA A 128 -11.34 8.30 18.49
CA ALA A 128 -12.23 7.45 17.70
C ALA A 128 -11.90 5.95 17.88
N ARG A 129 -10.62 5.57 17.75
CA ARG A 129 -10.18 4.19 18.00
C ARG A 129 -10.42 3.75 19.45
N ARG A 130 -10.25 4.66 20.42
CA ARG A 130 -10.51 4.37 21.84
C ARG A 130 -11.99 4.12 22.13
N LEU A 131 -12.91 4.82 21.47
CA LEU A 131 -14.36 4.57 21.58
C LEU A 131 -14.73 3.14 21.12
N LEU A 132 -14.00 2.57 20.16
CA LEU A 132 -14.23 1.21 19.66
C LEU A 132 -13.64 0.09 20.54
N TRP A 133 -12.78 0.43 21.50
CA TRP A 133 -12.11 -0.58 22.33
C TRP A 133 -13.08 -1.55 23.02
N PRO A 134 -14.19 -1.12 23.65
CA PRO A 134 -15.14 -2.04 24.28
C PRO A 134 -15.73 -3.06 23.30
N ILE A 135 -15.94 -2.67 22.04
CA ILE A 135 -16.42 -3.58 20.98
C ILE A 135 -15.31 -4.57 20.61
N LYS A 136 -14.08 -4.08 20.34
CA LYS A 136 -12.94 -4.97 20.08
C LYS A 136 -12.71 -5.95 21.22
N GLN A 137 -12.85 -5.50 22.46
CA GLN A 137 -12.72 -6.31 23.66
C GLN A 137 -13.79 -7.41 23.73
N LYS A 138 -15.05 -7.08 23.43
CA LYS A 138 -16.17 -8.03 23.43
C LYS A 138 -16.01 -9.13 22.39
N TYR A 139 -15.59 -8.79 21.17
CA TYR A 139 -15.49 -9.73 20.04
C TYR A 139 -14.10 -10.37 19.87
N GLY A 140 -13.10 -9.87 20.60
CA GLY A 140 -11.78 -10.49 20.70
C GLY A 140 -11.10 -10.70 19.35
N ARG A 141 -10.52 -11.87 19.14
CA ARG A 141 -9.79 -12.25 17.91
C ARG A 141 -10.67 -12.54 16.70
N ASN A 142 -11.99 -12.58 16.86
CA ASN A 142 -12.92 -12.86 15.76
C ASN A 142 -13.17 -11.64 14.86
N ILE A 143 -12.72 -10.45 15.28
CA ILE A 143 -12.70 -9.23 14.47
C ILE A 143 -11.34 -8.54 14.69
N SER A 144 -10.63 -8.25 13.62
CA SER A 144 -9.38 -7.48 13.66
C SER A 144 -9.66 -5.99 13.87
N TRP A 145 -8.66 -5.23 14.31
CA TRP A 145 -8.77 -3.76 14.27
C TRP A 145 -8.90 -3.25 12.85
N ALA A 146 -8.16 -3.84 11.90
CA ALA A 146 -8.23 -3.49 10.49
C ALA A 146 -9.67 -3.56 9.94
N ASP A 147 -10.39 -4.66 10.17
CA ASP A 147 -11.79 -4.79 9.74
C ASP A 147 -12.74 -3.94 10.58
N LEU A 148 -12.53 -3.85 11.90
CA LEU A 148 -13.41 -3.10 12.80
C LEU A 148 -13.45 -1.61 12.42
N ILE A 149 -12.29 -1.00 12.14
CA ILE A 149 -12.20 0.43 11.82
C ILE A 149 -13.06 0.77 10.59
N VAL A 150 -12.91 0.02 9.49
CA VAL A 150 -13.65 0.30 8.26
C VAL A 150 -15.12 -0.16 8.33
N LEU A 151 -15.43 -1.23 9.07
CA LEU A 151 -16.81 -1.63 9.34
C LEU A 151 -17.54 -0.54 10.11
N THR A 152 -16.90 0.08 11.10
CA THR A 152 -17.50 1.19 11.85
C THR A 152 -17.86 2.37 10.96
N GLY A 153 -16.99 2.75 10.02
CA GLY A 153 -17.33 3.78 9.02
C GLY A 153 -18.53 3.38 8.16
N ASN A 154 -18.60 2.12 7.73
CA ASN A 154 -19.73 1.60 6.95
C ASN A 154 -21.06 1.63 7.75
N VAL A 155 -21.04 1.19 9.00
CA VAL A 155 -22.22 1.22 9.89
C VAL A 155 -22.62 2.65 10.23
N ALA A 156 -21.67 3.57 10.36
CA ALA A 156 -21.95 4.99 10.59
C ALA A 156 -22.71 5.61 9.41
N LEU A 157 -22.32 5.32 8.17
CA LEU A 157 -23.09 5.74 6.99
C LEU A 157 -24.52 5.18 7.01
N GLU A 158 -24.68 3.89 7.31
CA GLU A 158 -25.99 3.25 7.42
C GLU A 158 -26.85 3.84 8.55
N SER A 159 -26.27 4.16 9.71
CA SER A 159 -27.00 4.74 10.84
C SER A 159 -27.49 6.16 10.56
N MET A 160 -26.80 6.89 9.68
CA MET A 160 -27.15 8.23 9.22
C MET A 160 -28.01 8.22 7.94
N GLY A 161 -28.53 7.07 7.52
CA GLY A 161 -29.50 6.97 6.43
C GLY A 161 -28.91 6.80 5.02
N PHE A 162 -27.61 6.54 4.90
CA PHE A 162 -26.98 6.21 3.62
C PHE A 162 -26.87 4.69 3.43
N LYS A 163 -27.40 4.17 2.32
CA LYS A 163 -27.28 2.75 1.99
C LYS A 163 -25.93 2.50 1.31
N THR A 164 -25.05 1.76 1.98
CA THR A 164 -23.75 1.37 1.45
C THR A 164 -23.88 0.30 0.37
N PHE A 165 -22.84 0.13 -0.45
CA PHE A 165 -22.81 -0.91 -1.50
C PHE A 165 -22.70 -2.32 -0.93
N GLY A 166 -22.04 -2.46 0.23
CA GLY A 166 -21.82 -3.70 0.95
C GLY A 166 -20.59 -3.60 1.86
N PHE A 167 -20.19 -4.72 2.45
CA PHE A 167 -18.99 -4.83 3.28
C PHE A 167 -18.36 -6.21 3.18
N SER A 168 -17.04 -6.28 3.28
CA SER A 168 -16.30 -7.53 3.44
C SER A 168 -15.14 -7.39 4.43
N GLY A 169 -15.06 -8.35 5.35
CA GLY A 169 -13.92 -8.55 6.24
C GLY A 169 -12.84 -9.42 5.58
N GLY A 170 -11.76 -9.71 6.33
CA GLY A 170 -10.63 -10.53 5.88
C GLY A 170 -9.27 -9.85 6.05
N ARG A 171 -9.21 -8.67 6.67
CA ARG A 171 -7.97 -7.95 6.98
C ARG A 171 -7.41 -8.47 8.31
N ALA A 172 -6.32 -9.23 8.28
CA ALA A 172 -5.66 -9.65 9.51
C ALA A 172 -4.90 -8.46 10.13
N ASP A 173 -4.88 -8.37 11.46
CA ASP A 173 -4.05 -7.37 12.16
C ASP A 173 -2.56 -7.70 11.99
N VAL A 174 -1.74 -6.65 11.86
CA VAL A 174 -0.28 -6.71 12.01
C VAL A 174 0.14 -6.20 13.39
N TRP A 175 1.38 -6.41 13.83
CA TRP A 175 1.77 -6.17 15.24
C TRP A 175 2.88 -5.15 15.43
N GLU A 176 3.37 -4.54 14.35
CA GLU A 176 4.40 -3.52 14.36
C GLU A 176 4.19 -2.53 13.20
N PRO A 177 4.75 -1.30 13.29
CA PRO A 177 4.74 -0.33 12.20
C PRO A 177 5.29 -0.89 10.89
N ASP A 178 4.73 -0.50 9.75
CA ASP A 178 5.36 -0.77 8.44
C ASP A 178 6.52 0.23 8.25
N GLU A 179 7.77 -0.25 8.38
CA GLU A 179 8.99 0.58 8.16
C GLU A 179 9.41 0.60 6.68
N ASP A 180 8.70 -0.16 5.85
CA ASP A 180 8.89 -0.28 4.42
C ASP A 180 8.19 0.82 3.59
N VAL A 181 7.41 1.70 4.22
CA VAL A 181 6.69 2.76 3.50
C VAL A 181 7.51 4.05 3.43
N TYR A 182 7.85 4.47 2.21
CA TYR A 182 8.38 5.80 1.95
C TYR A 182 7.23 6.83 1.87
N TRP A 183 7.01 7.54 2.99
CA TRP A 183 6.02 8.62 3.12
C TRP A 183 6.52 9.98 2.61
N GLY A 184 7.80 10.08 2.29
CA GLY A 184 8.50 11.31 1.90
C GLY A 184 9.83 11.44 2.65
N SER A 185 10.65 12.39 2.22
CA SER A 185 11.97 12.67 2.80
C SER A 185 11.99 13.94 3.65
N GLU A 186 10.82 14.55 3.89
CA GLU A 186 10.69 15.70 4.76
C GLU A 186 11.07 15.34 6.19
N THR A 187 11.62 16.34 6.87
CA THR A 187 12.11 16.21 8.24
C THR A 187 11.25 16.99 9.24
N GLU A 188 10.10 17.48 8.79
CA GLU A 188 9.10 18.23 9.56
C GLU A 188 7.68 17.83 9.13
N TRP A 189 6.74 17.94 10.05
CA TRP A 189 5.32 17.71 9.76
C TRP A 189 4.74 18.83 8.92
N LEU A 190 3.84 18.49 8.00
CA LEU A 190 3.27 19.39 7.00
C LEU A 190 4.32 20.04 6.06
N GLY A 191 5.57 19.60 6.08
CA GLY A 191 6.55 19.95 5.06
C GLY A 191 6.16 19.40 3.69
N GLY A 192 6.56 20.10 2.62
CA GLY A 192 6.31 19.62 1.25
C GLY A 192 7.36 20.04 0.22
N ASP A 193 8.45 20.71 0.61
CA ASP A 193 9.48 21.16 -0.35
C ASP A 193 10.17 19.99 -1.06
N ASN A 194 10.61 18.97 -0.30
CA ASN A 194 11.40 17.86 -0.83
C ASN A 194 10.65 17.05 -1.90
N ARG A 195 9.36 16.76 -1.67
CA ARG A 195 8.51 16.02 -2.64
C ARG A 195 8.18 16.76 -3.93
N TYR A 196 8.54 18.05 -4.05
CA TYR A 196 8.38 18.86 -5.26
C TYR A 196 9.73 19.38 -5.81
N GLY A 197 10.85 18.85 -5.31
CA GLY A 197 12.19 19.04 -5.87
C GLY A 197 13.12 19.98 -5.10
N LYS A 198 12.62 20.75 -4.13
CA LYS A 198 13.44 21.65 -3.30
C LYS A 198 14.24 20.86 -2.26
N SER A 199 15.33 21.42 -1.74
CA SER A 199 16.18 20.80 -0.69
C SER A 199 16.05 21.49 0.67
N ASN A 200 15.81 20.75 1.76
CA ASN A 200 15.69 21.32 3.12
C ASN A 200 16.68 20.79 4.18
N GLY A 201 16.70 21.50 5.32
CA GLY A 201 17.65 21.45 6.43
C GLY A 201 17.37 20.41 7.56
N PRO A 202 17.69 20.71 8.83
CA PRO A 202 17.73 19.72 9.92
C PRO A 202 16.34 19.18 10.34
N VAL A 203 16.33 18.02 11.04
CA VAL A 203 15.11 17.32 11.47
C VAL A 203 14.43 18.01 12.65
N GLN A 204 13.10 18.15 12.58
CA GLN A 204 12.23 18.67 13.63
C GLN A 204 12.18 17.69 14.81
N GLU A 205 12.23 18.22 16.03
CA GLU A 205 12.15 17.40 17.25
C GLU A 205 10.72 16.85 17.45
N PRO A 206 10.56 15.61 17.96
CA PRO A 206 9.25 15.06 18.30
C PRO A 206 8.47 15.95 19.28
N GLY A 207 7.15 16.10 19.08
CA GLY A 207 6.30 16.97 19.89
C GLY A 207 6.27 18.45 19.49
N ASP A 208 7.19 18.92 18.63
CA ASP A 208 7.21 20.29 18.09
C ASP A 208 6.48 20.41 16.74
N GLY A 209 5.74 19.36 16.33
CA GLY A 209 5.06 19.27 15.04
C GLY A 209 3.95 20.28 14.84
N THR A 210 3.89 20.86 13.64
CA THR A 210 2.82 21.78 13.24
C THR A 210 1.52 21.02 12.95
N LEU A 211 0.41 21.44 13.60
CA LEU A 211 -0.90 20.78 13.48
C LEU A 211 -1.75 21.30 12.32
N VAL A 212 -1.57 22.58 11.96
CA VAL A 212 -2.31 23.30 10.92
C VAL A 212 -1.29 24.11 10.11
N ALA A 213 -1.51 24.34 8.82
CA ALA A 213 -0.54 25.12 8.04
C ALA A 213 -0.24 26.46 8.73
N GLU A 214 1.04 26.81 8.86
CA GLU A 214 1.45 27.93 9.72
C GLU A 214 0.75 29.24 9.33
N PRO A 215 -0.14 29.79 10.19
CA PRO A 215 -0.94 30.96 9.81
C PRO A 215 -0.11 32.19 9.43
N ASP A 216 1.08 32.33 10.03
CA ASP A 216 2.01 33.43 9.75
C ASP A 216 2.72 33.31 8.38
N LEU A 217 2.71 32.12 7.78
CA LEU A 217 3.27 31.82 6.46
C LEU A 217 2.23 31.82 5.33
N HIS A 218 0.93 31.88 5.67
CA HIS A 218 -0.16 31.91 4.67
C HIS A 218 0.03 33.05 3.66
N GLY A 219 0.06 32.69 2.37
CA GLY A 219 0.25 33.65 1.27
C GLY A 219 1.66 34.27 1.19
N ARG A 220 2.61 33.78 1.99
CA ARG A 220 4.04 34.15 1.96
C ARG A 220 4.94 33.00 1.53
N GLU A 221 4.46 31.75 1.56
CA GLU A 221 5.19 30.61 1.02
C GLU A 221 5.42 30.78 -0.49
N GLU A 222 6.67 30.63 -0.91
CA GLU A 222 7.03 30.53 -2.33
C GLU A 222 6.65 29.16 -2.87
N SER A 223 6.21 29.08 -4.13
CA SER A 223 5.85 27.83 -4.81
C SER A 223 6.88 26.73 -4.53
N ARG A 224 6.44 25.56 -4.05
CA ARG A 224 7.32 24.43 -3.68
C ARG A 224 8.04 23.75 -4.84
N THR A 225 8.06 24.35 -6.03
CA THR A 225 8.58 23.73 -7.26
C THR A 225 9.88 24.40 -7.72
N ASP A 226 10.84 23.60 -8.15
CA ASP A 226 12.10 24.10 -8.73
C ASP A 226 11.96 24.53 -10.21
N GLN A 227 10.96 24.02 -10.92
CA GLN A 227 10.82 24.16 -12.39
C GLN A 227 9.48 24.74 -12.86
N GLY A 228 8.63 25.22 -11.94
CA GLY A 228 7.36 25.90 -12.27
C GLY A 228 6.14 24.98 -12.48
N GLU A 229 6.33 23.66 -12.62
CA GLU A 229 5.26 22.65 -12.60
C GLU A 229 5.23 21.89 -11.26
N ARG A 230 4.05 21.72 -10.65
CA ARG A 230 3.84 20.98 -9.38
C ARG A 230 3.89 19.47 -9.61
N ASN A 231 5.09 18.94 -9.82
CA ASN A 231 5.31 17.52 -10.06
C ASN A 231 5.56 16.79 -8.74
N LEU A 232 4.53 16.11 -8.22
CA LEU A 232 4.64 15.33 -6.99
C LEU A 232 5.53 14.10 -7.19
N GLU A 233 6.53 13.93 -6.31
CA GLU A 233 7.45 12.80 -6.32
C GLU A 233 6.70 11.44 -6.31
N ASN A 234 7.08 10.54 -7.21
CA ASN A 234 6.65 9.13 -7.13
C ASN A 234 7.43 8.40 -6.02
N PRO A 235 6.79 7.53 -5.21
CA PRO A 235 5.40 7.05 -5.28
C PRO A 235 4.40 7.81 -4.37
N LEU A 236 4.70 9.02 -3.91
CA LEU A 236 3.86 9.76 -2.96
C LEU A 236 2.49 10.09 -3.55
N ALA A 237 1.46 10.18 -2.69
CA ALA A 237 0.09 10.51 -3.07
C ALA A 237 -0.55 11.56 -2.13
N ALA A 238 0.27 12.30 -1.38
CA ALA A 238 -0.16 13.40 -0.53
C ALA A 238 0.74 14.63 -0.79
N VAL A 239 0.18 15.83 -0.67
CA VAL A 239 0.91 17.08 -0.98
C VAL A 239 1.83 17.57 0.13
N GLN A 240 1.69 17.02 1.34
CA GLN A 240 2.49 17.34 2.52
C GLN A 240 2.69 16.10 3.39
N MET A 241 3.81 16.06 4.13
CA MET A 241 4.07 15.00 5.09
C MET A 241 3.04 15.06 6.21
N GLY A 242 2.39 13.94 6.52
CA GLY A 242 1.39 13.88 7.57
C GLY A 242 -0.04 14.22 7.14
N LEU A 243 -0.28 14.55 5.86
CA LEU A 243 -1.62 14.65 5.27
C LEU A 243 -2.05 13.34 4.61
N ILE A 244 -3.36 13.10 4.55
CA ILE A 244 -3.92 11.97 3.78
C ILE A 244 -3.86 12.26 2.27
N TYR A 245 -4.35 13.43 1.82
CA TYR A 245 -4.38 13.81 0.39
C TYR A 245 -3.83 15.22 0.16
N VAL A 246 -4.64 16.23 0.45
CA VAL A 246 -4.40 17.64 0.11
C VAL A 246 -4.53 18.52 1.35
N ASN A 247 -3.98 19.73 1.28
CA ASN A 247 -4.20 20.74 2.30
C ASN A 247 -5.62 21.34 2.17
N PRO A 248 -6.46 21.28 3.21
CA PRO A 248 -7.84 21.78 3.16
C PRO A 248 -7.96 23.31 3.00
N GLU A 249 -6.91 24.06 3.34
CA GLU A 249 -6.84 25.51 3.16
C GLU A 249 -6.45 25.90 1.72
N GLY A 250 -5.99 24.94 0.91
CA GLY A 250 -5.44 25.10 -0.43
C GLY A 250 -3.92 24.90 -0.47
N PRO A 251 -3.30 24.81 -1.67
CA PRO A 251 -1.87 24.52 -1.80
C PRO A 251 -1.03 25.51 -1.00
N GLU A 252 -0.10 25.03 -0.17
CA GLU A 252 0.76 25.91 0.67
C GLU A 252 -0.05 26.80 1.64
N GLY A 253 -1.27 26.40 1.99
CA GLY A 253 -2.19 27.22 2.78
C GLY A 253 -2.79 28.41 2.03
N ASN A 254 -2.52 28.56 0.72
CA ASN A 254 -3.10 29.60 -0.12
C ASN A 254 -4.54 29.22 -0.54
N PRO A 255 -5.57 30.02 -0.20
CA PRO A 255 -6.97 29.68 -0.46
C PRO A 255 -7.38 29.91 -1.92
N ASP A 256 -6.77 29.14 -2.84
CA ASP A 256 -7.11 29.07 -4.26
C ASP A 256 -7.81 27.72 -4.56
N PRO A 257 -9.15 27.74 -4.75
CA PRO A 257 -9.91 26.54 -5.10
C PRO A 257 -9.49 25.87 -6.42
N VAL A 258 -9.06 26.65 -7.41
CA VAL A 258 -8.67 26.12 -8.73
C VAL A 258 -7.32 25.41 -8.62
N ALA A 259 -6.38 25.98 -7.86
CA ALA A 259 -5.12 25.31 -7.57
C ALA A 259 -5.33 24.05 -6.71
N SER A 260 -6.22 24.13 -5.71
CA SER A 260 -6.59 22.98 -4.88
C SER A 260 -7.16 21.82 -5.70
N ALA A 261 -7.95 22.09 -6.76
CA ALA A 261 -8.49 21.05 -7.62
C ALA A 261 -7.41 20.23 -8.35
N LYS A 262 -6.29 20.85 -8.71
CA LYS A 262 -5.16 20.16 -9.35
C LYS A 262 -4.51 19.17 -8.39
N ASP A 263 -4.25 19.62 -7.15
CA ASP A 263 -3.70 18.79 -6.09
C ASP A 263 -4.67 17.64 -5.73
N ILE A 264 -5.99 17.90 -5.71
CA ILE A 264 -7.02 16.86 -5.50
C ILE A 264 -6.95 15.81 -6.61
N ARG A 265 -6.95 16.22 -7.88
CA ARG A 265 -6.90 15.30 -9.02
C ARG A 265 -5.66 14.42 -9.00
N GLU A 266 -4.50 15.03 -8.76
CA GLU A 266 -3.21 14.34 -8.72
C GLU A 266 -3.18 13.30 -7.60
N THR A 267 -3.56 13.69 -6.38
CA THR A 267 -3.50 12.80 -5.22
C THR A 267 -4.53 11.68 -5.31
N PHE A 268 -5.79 11.97 -5.64
CA PHE A 268 -6.83 10.95 -5.80
C PHE A 268 -6.52 9.98 -6.96
N GLY A 269 -6.00 10.48 -8.09
CA GLY A 269 -5.56 9.63 -9.20
C GLY A 269 -4.48 8.63 -8.78
N ARG A 270 -3.50 9.09 -7.99
CA ARG A 270 -2.45 8.23 -7.40
C ARG A 270 -2.98 7.24 -6.36
N MET A 271 -4.21 7.43 -5.87
CA MET A 271 -4.93 6.51 -4.99
C MET A 271 -6.00 5.68 -5.71
N ALA A 272 -5.91 5.59 -7.04
CA ALA A 272 -6.83 4.86 -7.91
C ALA A 272 -8.27 5.41 -7.90
N MET A 273 -8.48 6.70 -7.71
CA MET A 273 -9.79 7.35 -7.81
C MET A 273 -9.83 8.29 -9.00
N ASN A 274 -10.81 8.12 -9.88
CA ASN A 274 -11.04 9.02 -11.01
C ASN A 274 -11.83 10.28 -10.57
N ASP A 275 -12.09 11.20 -11.51
CA ASP A 275 -12.79 12.46 -11.20
C ASP A 275 -14.21 12.27 -10.63
N GLU A 276 -14.96 11.28 -11.12
CA GLU A 276 -16.32 10.99 -10.64
C GLU A 276 -16.31 10.39 -9.23
N GLU A 277 -15.43 9.42 -8.99
CA GLU A 277 -15.21 8.82 -7.67
C GLU A 277 -14.72 9.87 -6.66
N THR A 278 -13.85 10.78 -7.08
CA THR A 278 -13.31 11.87 -6.25
C THR A 278 -14.40 12.82 -5.80
N VAL A 279 -15.22 13.34 -6.72
CA VAL A 279 -16.34 14.22 -6.39
C VAL A 279 -17.34 13.49 -5.48
N ALA A 280 -17.65 12.22 -5.78
CA ALA A 280 -18.58 11.44 -5.00
C ALA A 280 -18.09 11.19 -3.56
N LEU A 281 -16.81 10.89 -3.37
CA LEU A 281 -16.20 10.69 -2.05
C LEU A 281 -16.16 11.98 -1.22
N ILE A 282 -15.77 13.11 -1.81
CA ILE A 282 -15.70 14.38 -1.09
C ILE A 282 -17.11 14.88 -0.74
N ALA A 283 -18.01 14.97 -1.73
CA ALA A 283 -19.38 15.43 -1.50
C ALA A 283 -20.16 14.48 -0.59
N GLY A 284 -19.94 13.17 -0.73
CA GLY A 284 -20.59 12.15 0.09
C GLY A 284 -20.07 12.14 1.53
N GLY A 285 -18.76 12.29 1.73
CA GLY A 285 -18.16 12.37 3.07
C GLY A 285 -18.55 13.66 3.80
N HIS A 286 -18.48 14.81 3.14
CA HIS A 286 -18.79 16.12 3.71
C HIS A 286 -20.30 16.41 3.80
N ALA A 287 -21.16 15.47 3.40
CA ALA A 287 -22.57 15.49 3.78
C ALA A 287 -22.77 15.36 5.31
N PHE A 288 -21.76 14.83 6.01
CA PHE A 288 -21.81 14.50 7.43
C PHE A 288 -20.82 15.31 8.26
N GLY A 289 -21.23 15.62 9.49
CA GLY A 289 -20.36 16.15 10.54
C GLY A 289 -19.88 17.57 10.35
N LYS A 290 -18.69 17.81 10.90
CA LYS A 290 -18.01 19.11 10.94
C LYS A 290 -16.49 18.92 11.13
N THR A 291 -15.72 19.97 10.89
CA THR A 291 -14.32 20.10 11.32
C THR A 291 -14.24 20.72 12.73
N HIS A 292 -13.04 20.81 13.33
CA HIS A 292 -12.86 21.42 14.66
C HIS A 292 -11.67 22.37 14.73
N GLY A 293 -11.94 23.60 15.13
CA GLY A 293 -11.02 24.72 15.21
C GLY A 293 -11.54 25.80 16.17
N ALA A 294 -12.05 25.37 17.33
CA ALA A 294 -12.73 26.25 18.30
C ALA A 294 -11.83 27.36 18.89
N GLY A 295 -10.51 27.20 18.83
CA GLY A 295 -9.54 28.17 19.32
C GLY A 295 -8.13 27.92 18.76
N PRO A 296 -7.12 28.70 19.18
CA PRO A 296 -5.76 28.63 18.65
C PRO A 296 -5.13 27.25 18.79
N ALA A 297 -4.41 26.80 17.75
CA ALA A 297 -3.79 25.47 17.69
C ALA A 297 -2.74 25.22 18.79
N ASP A 298 -2.07 26.27 19.29
CA ASP A 298 -1.07 26.20 20.37
C ASP A 298 -1.63 25.67 21.72
N ASN A 299 -2.96 25.52 21.83
CA ASN A 299 -3.58 24.87 22.98
C ASN A 299 -3.52 23.34 22.92
N VAL A 300 -3.18 22.76 21.76
CA VAL A 300 -3.13 21.32 21.54
C VAL A 300 -1.72 20.81 21.86
N GLY A 301 -1.64 19.91 22.85
CA GLY A 301 -0.38 19.29 23.26
C GLY A 301 0.13 18.20 22.29
N PRO A 302 1.20 17.49 22.68
CA PRO A 302 1.90 16.54 21.80
C PRO A 302 1.02 15.42 21.26
N GLU A 303 1.34 14.96 20.05
CA GLU A 303 0.81 13.78 19.39
C GLU A 303 1.05 12.47 20.18
N PRO A 304 0.31 11.37 19.93
CA PRO A 304 0.37 10.17 20.77
C PRO A 304 1.76 9.58 21.02
N GLU A 305 2.65 9.58 20.03
CA GLU A 305 4.02 9.05 20.19
C GLU A 305 4.96 9.98 20.98
N ALA A 306 4.60 11.26 21.13
CA ALA A 306 5.33 12.24 21.94
C ALA A 306 4.62 12.58 23.27
N ALA A 307 3.43 12.04 23.51
CA ALA A 307 2.64 12.29 24.70
C ALA A 307 3.16 11.55 25.94
N GLY A 308 2.91 12.12 27.12
CA GLY A 308 3.26 11.50 28.40
C GLY A 308 2.55 10.16 28.63
N LEU A 309 3.19 9.26 29.38
CA LEU A 309 2.67 7.91 29.67
C LEU A 309 1.26 7.93 30.30
N GLU A 310 0.92 8.98 31.05
CA GLU A 310 -0.39 9.15 31.66
C GLU A 310 -1.52 9.38 30.64
N GLN A 311 -1.20 9.71 29.38
CA GLN A 311 -2.17 9.77 28.29
C GLN A 311 -2.56 8.37 27.77
N GLN A 312 -1.84 7.31 28.15
CA GLN A 312 -2.16 5.92 27.82
C GLN A 312 -2.41 5.70 26.32
N GLY A 313 -1.51 6.23 25.47
CA GLY A 313 -1.60 6.13 24.01
C GLY A 313 -2.62 7.04 23.34
N LEU A 314 -3.19 8.00 24.07
CA LEU A 314 -3.87 9.17 23.49
C LEU A 314 -2.86 10.32 23.33
N GLY A 315 -3.20 11.29 22.47
CA GLY A 315 -2.42 12.51 22.26
C GLY A 315 -3.30 13.74 22.07
N TRP A 316 -2.68 14.84 21.64
CA TRP A 316 -3.36 16.10 21.31
C TRP A 316 -4.24 16.62 22.45
N LYS A 317 -3.72 16.55 23.67
CA LYS A 317 -4.44 17.04 24.84
C LYS A 317 -4.66 18.54 24.70
N ASN A 318 -5.93 18.94 24.63
CA ASN A 318 -6.32 20.32 24.37
C ASN A 318 -6.55 21.08 25.70
N ALA A 319 -5.86 22.21 25.87
CA ALA A 319 -5.97 23.10 27.02
C ALA A 319 -7.02 24.22 26.84
N PHE A 320 -7.59 24.38 25.64
CA PHE A 320 -8.59 25.39 25.33
C PHE A 320 -9.95 25.02 25.94
N GLY A 321 -10.50 25.90 26.78
CA GLY A 321 -11.80 25.68 27.42
C GLY A 321 -11.85 24.36 28.20
N THR A 322 -12.79 23.49 27.83
CA THR A 322 -12.92 22.13 28.37
C THR A 322 -12.05 21.08 27.68
N GLY A 323 -11.39 21.43 26.57
CA GLY A 323 -10.54 20.57 25.76
C GLY A 323 -11.28 19.57 24.86
N LYS A 324 -12.62 19.60 24.84
CA LYS A 324 -13.49 18.62 24.15
C LYS A 324 -14.86 19.24 23.86
N GLY A 325 -15.71 18.53 23.13
CA GLY A 325 -17.05 19.01 22.78
C GLY A 325 -16.99 20.33 22.02
N ALA A 326 -17.66 21.38 22.52
CA ALA A 326 -17.69 22.70 21.88
C ALA A 326 -16.31 23.37 21.76
N ASP A 327 -15.34 22.97 22.59
CA ASP A 327 -13.99 23.54 22.62
C ASP A 327 -12.97 22.69 21.86
N THR A 328 -13.44 21.72 21.06
CA THR A 328 -12.56 20.79 20.33
C THR A 328 -11.72 21.52 19.27
N ILE A 329 -10.45 21.12 19.17
CA ILE A 329 -9.52 21.55 18.13
C ILE A 329 -8.93 20.29 17.50
N THR A 330 -9.06 20.19 16.17
CA THR A 330 -8.52 19.09 15.36
C THR A 330 -7.69 19.68 14.23
N SER A 331 -8.33 20.19 13.17
CA SER A 331 -7.67 20.73 11.98
C SER A 331 -7.49 22.25 12.01
N GLY A 332 -7.95 22.92 13.06
CA GLY A 332 -8.02 24.39 13.13
C GLY A 332 -9.11 25.02 12.27
N LEU A 333 -9.75 24.28 11.36
CA LEU A 333 -10.91 24.73 10.61
C LEU A 333 -12.18 24.53 11.44
N GLU A 334 -13.14 25.45 11.37
CA GLU A 334 -14.41 25.35 12.09
C GLU A 334 -15.58 25.43 11.10
N VAL A 335 -15.79 24.31 10.39
CA VAL A 335 -16.71 24.18 9.26
C VAL A 335 -17.78 23.14 9.56
N THR A 336 -19.05 23.53 9.42
CA THR A 336 -20.19 22.59 9.34
C THR A 336 -20.89 22.78 7.99
N TRP A 337 -20.96 21.72 7.19
CA TRP A 337 -21.38 21.82 5.79
C TRP A 337 -22.90 21.86 5.59
N THR A 338 -23.64 21.06 6.34
CA THR A 338 -25.05 20.75 6.06
C THR A 338 -25.97 21.11 7.23
N THR A 339 -27.25 21.29 6.92
CA THR A 339 -28.30 21.55 7.93
C THR A 339 -28.66 20.31 8.75
N THR A 340 -28.30 19.11 8.28
CA THR A 340 -28.51 17.83 8.95
C THR A 340 -27.21 17.01 9.01
N PRO A 341 -26.21 17.40 9.83
CA PRO A 341 -24.87 16.78 9.82
C PRO A 341 -24.81 15.29 10.18
N THR A 342 -25.92 14.72 10.68
CA THR A 342 -26.02 13.31 11.05
C THR A 342 -27.04 12.56 10.19
N GLN A 343 -27.42 13.10 9.03
CA GLN A 343 -28.36 12.50 8.11
C GLN A 343 -27.90 12.71 6.67
N TRP A 344 -27.94 11.64 5.86
CA TRP A 344 -27.64 11.71 4.44
C TRP A 344 -28.57 12.71 3.74
N SER A 345 -27.99 13.61 2.95
CA SER A 345 -28.72 14.60 2.17
C SER A 345 -27.86 15.09 1.02
N ASN A 346 -28.49 15.71 0.01
CA ASN A 346 -27.76 16.42 -1.04
C ASN A 346 -27.37 17.86 -0.62
N ASN A 347 -27.57 18.22 0.66
CA ASN A 347 -27.48 19.59 1.12
C ASN A 347 -26.07 20.18 1.04
N TYR A 348 -25.03 19.34 1.01
CA TYR A 348 -23.66 19.77 0.71
C TYR A 348 -23.57 20.46 -0.66
N LEU A 349 -24.06 19.81 -1.73
CA LEU A 349 -24.04 20.38 -3.07
C LEU A 349 -25.02 21.54 -3.23
N GLU A 350 -26.19 21.46 -2.58
CA GLU A 350 -27.16 22.57 -2.55
C GLU A 350 -26.54 23.83 -1.95
N ASN A 351 -25.81 23.71 -0.84
CA ASN A 351 -25.12 24.84 -0.21
C ASN A 351 -23.96 25.32 -1.10
N LEU A 352 -23.12 24.41 -1.61
CA LEU A 352 -21.96 24.72 -2.44
C LEU A 352 -22.31 25.60 -3.65
N PHE A 353 -23.42 25.29 -4.34
CA PHE A 353 -23.90 26.04 -5.51
C PHE A 353 -24.97 27.09 -5.20
N GLY A 354 -25.65 26.99 -4.06
CA GLY A 354 -26.75 27.89 -3.68
C GLY A 354 -26.30 29.20 -3.05
N PHE A 355 -25.05 29.27 -2.57
CA PHE A 355 -24.47 30.48 -2.00
C PHE A 355 -23.30 31.01 -2.82
N GLU A 356 -23.04 32.31 -2.69
CA GLU A 356 -21.78 32.92 -3.08
C GLU A 356 -20.86 32.95 -1.86
N TRP A 357 -19.59 32.64 -2.06
CA TRP A 357 -18.63 32.42 -0.96
C TRP A 357 -17.62 33.56 -0.85
N GLU A 358 -17.30 33.96 0.38
CA GLU A 358 -16.22 34.88 0.72
C GLU A 358 -15.25 34.24 1.72
N LEU A 359 -13.96 34.53 1.53
CA LEU A 359 -12.89 34.06 2.40
C LEU A 359 -13.06 34.67 3.78
N THR A 360 -12.93 33.84 4.82
CA THR A 360 -12.95 34.22 6.22
C THR A 360 -11.90 33.41 6.99
N LYS A 361 -11.76 33.70 8.28
CA LYS A 361 -10.85 32.96 9.18
C LYS A 361 -11.65 32.20 10.23
N SER A 362 -11.21 30.98 10.53
CA SER A 362 -11.71 30.21 11.67
C SER A 362 -11.32 30.89 13.01
N PRO A 363 -11.91 30.47 14.14
CA PRO A 363 -11.43 30.90 15.46
C PRO A 363 -9.96 30.55 15.75
N ALA A 364 -9.40 29.55 15.08
CA ALA A 364 -7.99 29.18 15.14
C ALA A 364 -7.10 29.94 14.14
N GLY A 365 -7.67 30.76 13.25
CA GLY A 365 -6.93 31.53 12.23
C GLY A 365 -6.75 30.83 10.88
N ALA A 366 -7.36 29.67 10.64
CA ALA A 366 -7.30 28.95 9.37
C ALA A 366 -8.19 29.58 8.29
N ASN A 367 -7.77 29.51 7.02
CA ASN A 367 -8.54 29.94 5.86
C ASN A 367 -9.75 29.03 5.62
N GLN A 368 -10.95 29.61 5.63
CA GLN A 368 -12.19 28.91 5.30
C GLN A 368 -13.17 29.87 4.61
N TRP A 369 -14.31 29.35 4.16
CA TRP A 369 -15.26 30.12 3.38
C TRP A 369 -16.63 30.19 4.05
N GLN A 370 -17.23 31.38 4.04
CA GLN A 370 -18.58 31.64 4.52
C GLN A 370 -19.47 32.20 3.40
N PRO A 371 -20.80 32.06 3.49
CA PRO A 371 -21.71 32.69 2.55
C PRO A 371 -21.67 34.21 2.66
N LYS A 372 -21.59 34.90 1.51
CA LYS A 372 -21.62 36.36 1.42
C LYS A 372 -22.89 36.94 2.04
N ASN A 373 -22.75 38.14 2.61
CA ASN A 373 -23.86 38.94 3.15
C ASN A 373 -24.68 38.22 4.25
N GLY A 374 -24.07 37.27 4.96
CA GLY A 374 -24.76 36.50 6.00
C GLY A 374 -25.83 35.53 5.48
N ALA A 375 -25.75 35.14 4.20
CA ALA A 375 -26.66 34.15 3.65
C ALA A 375 -26.55 32.81 4.43
N GLY A 376 -27.66 32.06 4.50
CA GLY A 376 -27.70 30.80 5.24
C GLY A 376 -27.56 30.93 6.76
N ALA A 377 -27.52 32.14 7.34
CA ALA A 377 -27.48 32.30 8.80
C ALA A 377 -28.68 31.62 9.48
N GLY A 378 -28.39 30.82 10.50
CA GLY A 378 -29.40 30.14 11.29
C GLY A 378 -29.96 28.86 10.65
N THR A 379 -29.35 28.34 9.59
CA THR A 379 -29.80 27.08 8.95
C THR A 379 -29.09 25.85 9.51
N VAL A 380 -27.85 26.00 9.99
CA VAL A 380 -27.03 24.88 10.47
C VAL A 380 -27.09 24.79 12.01
N PRO A 381 -27.28 23.61 12.60
CA PRO A 381 -27.29 23.45 14.06
C PRO A 381 -25.88 23.60 14.66
N HIS A 382 -25.77 24.12 15.87
CA HIS A 382 -24.53 24.02 16.65
C HIS A 382 -24.41 22.63 17.29
N ALA A 383 -23.21 22.04 17.28
CA ALA A 383 -22.99 20.65 17.69
C ALA A 383 -23.34 20.32 19.15
N HIS A 384 -23.17 21.28 20.05
CA HIS A 384 -23.34 21.10 21.49
C HIS A 384 -24.28 22.11 22.16
N ASP A 385 -24.94 22.98 21.39
CA ASP A 385 -25.86 23.98 21.94
C ASP A 385 -27.13 24.04 21.07
N PRO A 386 -28.24 23.42 21.50
CA PRO A 386 -29.45 23.33 20.69
C PRO A 386 -30.13 24.69 20.46
N ASN A 387 -29.75 25.72 21.22
CA ASN A 387 -30.29 27.07 21.07
C ASN A 387 -29.46 27.94 20.11
N LYS A 388 -28.29 27.46 19.68
CA LYS A 388 -27.42 28.14 18.73
C LYS A 388 -27.56 27.53 17.34
N LYS A 389 -27.57 28.41 16.34
CA LYS A 389 -27.52 28.06 14.94
C LYS A 389 -26.48 28.90 14.22
N LEU A 390 -25.89 28.33 13.19
CA LEU A 390 -24.77 28.86 12.43
C LEU A 390 -25.16 29.03 10.96
N SER A 391 -24.27 29.67 10.19
CA SER A 391 -24.29 29.58 8.73
C SER A 391 -23.56 28.32 8.28
N PRO A 392 -23.89 27.75 7.10
CA PRO A 392 -23.03 26.75 6.48
C PRO A 392 -21.70 27.39 6.10
N THR A 393 -20.66 26.59 6.01
CA THR A 393 -19.28 27.01 5.68
C THR A 393 -18.63 25.96 4.79
N MET A 394 -17.56 26.32 4.09
CA MET A 394 -16.85 25.43 3.16
C MET A 394 -15.34 25.55 3.33
N LEU A 395 -14.61 24.48 3.02
CA LEU A 395 -13.16 24.46 2.86
C LEU A 395 -12.77 25.03 1.49
N THR A 396 -11.50 25.40 1.30
CA THR A 396 -10.97 25.71 -0.03
C THR A 396 -11.08 24.49 -0.96
N SER A 397 -10.80 23.30 -0.43
CA SER A 397 -10.93 22.03 -1.15
C SER A 397 -12.37 21.67 -1.54
N ASP A 398 -13.38 22.18 -0.83
CA ASP A 398 -14.79 21.99 -1.20
C ASP A 398 -15.15 22.86 -2.41
N LEU A 399 -14.72 24.12 -2.37
CA LEU A 399 -14.91 25.06 -3.47
C LEU A 399 -14.22 24.58 -4.75
N ALA A 400 -13.15 23.80 -4.65
CA ALA A 400 -12.48 23.19 -5.79
C ALA A 400 -13.46 22.40 -6.69
N LEU A 401 -14.46 21.75 -6.09
CA LEU A 401 -15.49 20.98 -6.82
C LEU A 401 -16.43 21.86 -7.65
N ARG A 402 -16.51 23.16 -7.34
CA ARG A 402 -17.30 24.16 -8.07
C ARG A 402 -16.46 24.94 -9.10
N PHE A 403 -15.17 25.14 -8.84
CA PHE A 403 -14.34 26.02 -9.67
C PHE A 403 -13.48 25.30 -10.71
N ASP A 404 -13.25 23.99 -10.57
CA ASP A 404 -12.62 23.18 -11.62
C ASP A 404 -13.64 22.78 -12.70
N PRO A 405 -13.37 22.99 -14.01
CA PRO A 405 -14.35 22.75 -15.07
C PRO A 405 -14.86 21.31 -15.19
N ALA A 406 -14.08 20.29 -14.81
CA ALA A 406 -14.51 18.91 -14.89
C ALA A 406 -15.28 18.50 -13.62
N TYR A 407 -14.79 18.88 -12.44
CA TYR A 407 -15.51 18.63 -11.19
C TYR A 407 -16.83 19.39 -11.12
N GLU A 408 -16.90 20.59 -11.68
CA GLU A 408 -18.12 21.40 -11.69
C GLU A 408 -19.25 20.70 -12.45
N GLN A 409 -18.95 20.12 -13.62
CA GLN A 409 -19.93 19.40 -14.43
C GLN A 409 -20.46 18.17 -13.69
N ILE A 410 -19.56 17.40 -13.06
CA ILE A 410 -19.93 16.21 -12.27
C ILE A 410 -20.78 16.64 -11.06
N SER A 411 -20.34 17.68 -10.35
CA SER A 411 -21.02 18.20 -9.15
C SER A 411 -22.40 18.77 -9.47
N ARG A 412 -22.58 19.48 -10.59
CA ARG A 412 -23.89 19.95 -11.04
C ARG A 412 -24.81 18.79 -11.46
N ARG A 413 -24.26 17.77 -12.12
CA ARG A 413 -25.02 16.57 -12.48
C ARG A 413 -25.51 15.87 -11.21
N PHE A 414 -24.65 15.70 -10.20
CA PHE A 414 -25.02 15.14 -8.90
C PHE A 414 -26.00 16.02 -8.10
N LEU A 415 -25.86 17.34 -8.18
CA LEU A 415 -26.83 18.28 -7.60
C LEU A 415 -28.23 18.07 -8.22
N ALA A 416 -28.32 17.96 -9.54
CA ALA A 416 -29.57 17.72 -10.25
C ALA A 416 -30.10 16.29 -10.13
N ASN A 417 -29.24 15.32 -9.83
CA ASN A 417 -29.54 13.89 -9.78
C ASN A 417 -28.93 13.26 -8.51
N PRO A 418 -29.50 13.51 -7.32
CA PRO A 418 -28.95 13.02 -6.05
C PRO A 418 -28.81 11.49 -5.98
N ASP A 419 -29.65 10.74 -6.70
CA ASP A 419 -29.55 9.27 -6.76
C ASP A 419 -28.26 8.82 -7.45
N GLN A 420 -27.74 9.59 -8.43
CA GLN A 420 -26.45 9.29 -9.07
C GLN A 420 -25.28 9.55 -8.12
N LEU A 421 -25.36 10.60 -7.30
CA LEU A 421 -24.37 10.82 -6.24
C LEU A 421 -24.38 9.66 -5.25
N ALA A 422 -25.58 9.22 -4.85
CA ALA A 422 -25.70 8.14 -3.87
C ALA A 422 -25.10 6.82 -4.40
N ASP A 423 -25.38 6.43 -5.65
CA ASP A 423 -24.78 5.23 -6.26
C ASP A 423 -23.25 5.37 -6.43
N ALA A 424 -22.78 6.50 -6.97
CA ALA A 424 -21.35 6.75 -7.15
C ALA A 424 -20.60 6.75 -5.80
N PHE A 425 -21.16 7.39 -4.77
CA PHE A 425 -20.55 7.41 -3.43
C PHE A 425 -20.54 6.03 -2.79
N ALA A 426 -21.62 5.24 -2.93
CA ALA A 426 -21.68 3.88 -2.37
C ALA A 426 -20.57 2.99 -2.97
N ARG A 427 -20.39 3.08 -4.29
CA ARG A 427 -19.37 2.31 -5.04
C ARG A 427 -17.95 2.80 -4.74
N ALA A 428 -17.73 4.11 -4.75
CA ALA A 428 -16.42 4.69 -4.47
C ALA A 428 -16.01 4.48 -2.99
N TRP A 429 -16.94 4.56 -2.05
CA TRP A 429 -16.71 4.19 -0.65
C TRP A 429 -16.32 2.73 -0.51
N TYR A 430 -17.05 1.81 -1.16
CA TYR A 430 -16.72 0.39 -1.12
C TYR A 430 -15.33 0.13 -1.72
N LYS A 431 -15.00 0.72 -2.86
CA LYS A 431 -13.66 0.66 -3.45
C LYS A 431 -12.60 1.20 -2.50
N LEU A 432 -12.80 2.38 -1.91
CA LEU A 432 -11.88 3.00 -0.96
C LEU A 432 -11.51 2.03 0.15
N ILE A 433 -12.49 1.46 0.84
CA ILE A 433 -12.21 0.64 2.03
C ILE A 433 -11.77 -0.80 1.67
N HIS A 434 -11.84 -1.25 0.41
CA HIS A 434 -11.46 -2.61 0.00
C HIS A 434 -10.33 -2.69 -1.06
N ARG A 435 -9.85 -1.58 -1.62
CA ARG A 435 -8.87 -1.57 -2.74
C ARG A 435 -7.55 -2.29 -2.48
N ASP A 436 -7.18 -2.48 -1.21
CA ASP A 436 -5.96 -3.18 -0.77
C ASP A 436 -6.21 -4.61 -0.24
N MET A 437 -7.43 -5.13 -0.44
CA MET A 437 -7.78 -6.49 -0.06
C MET A 437 -7.43 -7.54 -1.11
N GLY A 438 -6.98 -7.15 -2.30
CA GLY A 438 -6.69 -8.08 -3.39
C GLY A 438 -7.94 -8.83 -3.90
N PRO A 439 -7.83 -10.12 -4.27
CA PRO A 439 -8.90 -10.83 -4.98
C PRO A 439 -10.08 -11.21 -4.07
N LEU A 440 -11.24 -11.44 -4.70
CA LEU A 440 -12.51 -11.82 -4.04
C LEU A 440 -12.41 -13.05 -3.13
N SER A 441 -11.48 -13.98 -3.38
CA SER A 441 -11.26 -15.15 -2.52
C SER A 441 -10.81 -14.80 -1.10
N ARG A 442 -10.37 -13.55 -0.85
CA ARG A 442 -10.04 -13.04 0.48
C ARG A 442 -11.20 -12.38 1.22
N TYR A 443 -12.31 -12.12 0.55
CA TYR A 443 -13.42 -11.34 1.09
C TYR A 443 -14.33 -12.23 1.93
N LEU A 444 -14.67 -11.78 3.13
CA LEU A 444 -15.45 -12.54 4.11
C LEU A 444 -16.68 -11.77 4.58
N GLY A 445 -17.72 -12.50 4.98
CA GLY A 445 -18.92 -11.94 5.61
C GLY A 445 -20.16 -11.95 4.72
N PRO A 446 -21.34 -11.66 5.30
CA PRO A 446 -22.62 -11.88 4.65
C PRO A 446 -23.09 -10.73 3.74
N GLU A 447 -22.38 -9.60 3.71
CA GLU A 447 -22.79 -8.36 3.03
C GLU A 447 -21.91 -8.03 1.81
N MET A 448 -21.25 -9.05 1.23
CA MET A 448 -20.46 -8.87 0.01
C MET A 448 -21.38 -8.52 -1.18
N PRO A 449 -21.11 -7.43 -1.92
CA PRO A 449 -21.79 -7.14 -3.16
C PRO A 449 -21.67 -8.31 -4.15
N GLN A 450 -22.73 -8.56 -4.91
CA GLN A 450 -22.76 -9.64 -5.91
C GLN A 450 -22.17 -9.22 -7.27
N GLU A 451 -21.96 -7.92 -7.46
CA GLU A 451 -21.38 -7.37 -8.68
C GLU A 451 -19.86 -7.55 -8.66
N GLU A 452 -19.31 -8.13 -9.73
CA GLU A 452 -17.85 -8.18 -9.94
C GLU A 452 -17.35 -6.80 -10.36
N LEU A 453 -16.41 -6.23 -9.60
CA LEU A 453 -15.86 -4.91 -9.89
C LEU A 453 -14.47 -5.06 -10.50
N LEU A 454 -14.22 -4.36 -11.60
CA LEU A 454 -12.98 -4.48 -12.37
C LEU A 454 -11.70 -4.21 -11.55
N TRP A 455 -11.75 -3.27 -10.61
CA TRP A 455 -10.60 -2.93 -9.75
C TRP A 455 -10.22 -4.04 -8.75
N GLN A 456 -11.07 -5.07 -8.58
CA GLN A 456 -10.78 -6.26 -7.75
C GLN A 456 -9.94 -7.29 -8.50
N ASP A 457 -9.54 -6.99 -9.75
CA ASP A 457 -8.83 -7.88 -10.66
C ASP A 457 -9.53 -9.26 -10.75
N PRO A 458 -10.82 -9.32 -11.13
CA PRO A 458 -11.66 -10.51 -11.01
C PRO A 458 -11.10 -11.71 -11.78
N LEU A 459 -11.38 -12.90 -11.26
CA LEU A 459 -10.96 -14.18 -11.83
C LEU A 459 -12.20 -15.06 -12.03
N PRO A 460 -12.32 -15.77 -13.17
CA PRO A 460 -13.45 -16.66 -13.40
C PRO A 460 -13.37 -17.89 -12.48
N ASP A 461 -14.52 -18.52 -12.20
CA ASP A 461 -14.56 -19.76 -11.44
C ASP A 461 -13.94 -20.95 -12.19
N VAL A 462 -13.39 -21.90 -11.44
CA VAL A 462 -12.99 -23.21 -11.98
C VAL A 462 -14.24 -24.03 -12.31
N THR A 463 -14.48 -24.30 -13.59
CA THR A 463 -15.68 -25.02 -14.09
C THR A 463 -15.42 -26.45 -14.56
N HIS A 464 -14.21 -26.96 -14.34
CA HIS A 464 -13.79 -28.29 -14.78
C HIS A 464 -13.03 -29.03 -13.67
N PRO A 465 -12.97 -30.37 -13.71
CA PRO A 465 -12.08 -31.14 -12.85
C PRO A 465 -10.62 -30.71 -13.02
N LEU A 466 -9.89 -30.66 -11.91
CA LEU A 466 -8.46 -30.35 -11.89
C LEU A 466 -7.63 -31.56 -12.33
N ILE A 467 -6.42 -31.27 -12.80
CA ILE A 467 -5.40 -32.29 -13.05
C ILE A 467 -4.94 -32.92 -11.74
N ASP A 468 -4.45 -34.18 -11.80
CA ASP A 468 -3.80 -34.84 -10.67
C ASP A 468 -2.26 -34.89 -10.83
N ASP A 469 -1.58 -35.55 -9.89
CA ASP A 469 -0.11 -35.65 -9.89
C ASP A 469 0.43 -36.40 -11.13
N SER A 470 -0.30 -37.37 -11.66
CA SER A 470 0.10 -38.13 -12.85
C SER A 470 0.00 -37.25 -14.09
N ASP A 471 -1.10 -36.51 -14.22
CA ASP A 471 -1.30 -35.53 -15.28
C ASP A 471 -0.20 -34.46 -15.24
N ALA A 472 0.09 -33.92 -14.05
CA ALA A 472 1.14 -32.93 -13.84
C ALA A 472 2.52 -33.46 -14.25
N ALA A 473 2.86 -34.70 -13.87
CA ALA A 473 4.11 -35.34 -14.28
C ALA A 473 4.21 -35.53 -15.81
N ALA A 474 3.13 -35.97 -16.46
CA ALA A 474 3.08 -36.12 -17.91
C ALA A 474 3.25 -34.78 -18.64
N LEU A 475 2.57 -33.73 -18.16
CA LEU A 475 2.69 -32.37 -18.70
C LEU A 475 4.09 -31.79 -18.53
N LYS A 476 4.73 -31.96 -17.35
CA LYS A 476 6.13 -31.55 -17.15
C LYS A 476 7.07 -32.20 -18.17
N ASN A 477 6.95 -33.52 -18.38
CA ASN A 477 7.74 -34.23 -19.38
C ASN A 477 7.52 -33.68 -20.79
N LYS A 478 6.26 -33.38 -21.14
CA LYS A 478 5.92 -32.82 -22.44
C LYS A 478 6.49 -31.41 -22.63
N VAL A 479 6.42 -30.56 -21.60
CA VAL A 479 7.04 -29.24 -21.60
C VAL A 479 8.55 -29.34 -21.80
N LEU A 480 9.23 -30.24 -21.07
CA LEU A 480 10.69 -30.43 -21.21
C LEU A 480 11.10 -30.95 -22.60
N ASN A 481 10.22 -31.69 -23.27
CA ASN A 481 10.44 -32.20 -24.63
C ASN A 481 10.01 -31.22 -25.73
N SER A 482 9.48 -30.04 -25.40
CA SER A 482 8.98 -29.05 -26.37
C SER A 482 10.08 -28.27 -27.10
N GLY A 483 11.34 -28.39 -26.64
CA GLY A 483 12.47 -27.60 -27.14
C GLY A 483 12.63 -26.24 -26.46
N LEU A 484 11.78 -25.91 -25.48
CA LEU A 484 11.99 -24.77 -24.59
C LEU A 484 13.13 -25.07 -23.60
N SER A 485 14.01 -24.09 -23.43
CA SER A 485 15.15 -24.17 -22.50
C SER A 485 14.74 -23.98 -21.04
N VAL A 486 15.56 -24.41 -20.08
CA VAL A 486 15.30 -24.16 -18.65
C VAL A 486 15.17 -22.66 -18.40
N SER A 487 16.07 -21.84 -18.97
CA SER A 487 16.03 -20.39 -18.84
C SER A 487 14.67 -19.81 -19.26
N GLN A 488 14.12 -20.24 -20.39
CA GLN A 488 12.82 -19.76 -20.89
C GLN A 488 11.65 -20.18 -19.99
N LEU A 489 11.65 -21.41 -19.48
CA LEU A 489 10.59 -21.91 -18.61
C LEU A 489 10.59 -21.17 -17.27
N VAL A 490 11.77 -21.02 -16.66
CA VAL A 490 11.94 -20.37 -15.36
C VAL A 490 11.70 -18.86 -15.46
N SER A 491 12.24 -18.18 -16.48
CA SER A 491 12.04 -16.73 -16.64
C SER A 491 10.58 -16.36 -16.92
N THR A 492 9.83 -17.16 -17.70
CA THR A 492 8.40 -16.93 -17.95
C THR A 492 7.56 -17.12 -16.68
N ALA A 493 7.81 -18.20 -15.91
CA ALA A 493 7.11 -18.42 -14.65
C ALA A 493 7.43 -17.32 -13.62
N TRP A 494 8.69 -16.89 -13.54
CA TRP A 494 9.09 -15.76 -12.71
C TRP A 494 8.41 -14.46 -13.14
N ALA A 495 8.37 -14.16 -14.44
CA ALA A 495 7.72 -12.96 -14.98
C ALA A 495 6.23 -12.89 -14.60
N ALA A 496 5.53 -14.03 -14.58
CA ALA A 496 4.15 -14.09 -14.13
C ALA A 496 4.03 -13.85 -12.61
N ALA A 497 4.71 -14.68 -11.81
CA ALA A 497 4.55 -14.68 -10.36
C ALA A 497 5.11 -13.42 -9.68
N SER A 498 6.21 -12.87 -10.19
CA SER A 498 6.89 -11.72 -9.59
C SER A 498 6.12 -10.41 -9.73
N THR A 499 5.01 -10.36 -10.46
CA THR A 499 4.11 -9.18 -10.43
C THR A 499 3.40 -9.03 -9.09
N PHE A 500 3.34 -10.10 -8.28
CA PHE A 500 2.72 -10.04 -6.96
C PHE A 500 3.35 -8.96 -6.08
N ARG A 501 2.51 -8.28 -5.30
CA ARG A 501 2.94 -7.44 -4.19
C ARG A 501 2.07 -7.65 -2.96
N GLY A 502 2.73 -7.88 -1.84
CA GLY A 502 2.13 -8.21 -0.55
C GLY A 502 1.50 -7.02 0.15
N SER A 503 1.70 -5.80 -0.35
CA SER A 503 1.10 -4.57 0.18
C SER A 503 -0.42 -4.59 -0.03
N ASP A 504 -0.89 -4.66 -1.28
CA ASP A 504 -2.31 -4.69 -1.67
C ASP A 504 -2.81 -6.05 -2.19
N LYS A 505 -1.93 -7.06 -2.20
CA LYS A 505 -2.21 -8.44 -2.65
C LYS A 505 -2.58 -8.55 -4.14
N ARG A 506 -2.19 -7.57 -4.96
CA ARG A 506 -2.37 -7.61 -6.42
C ARG A 506 -1.23 -8.35 -7.12
N GLY A 507 -1.47 -8.72 -8.38
CA GLY A 507 -0.52 -9.45 -9.22
C GLY A 507 -0.43 -10.95 -8.89
N GLY A 508 0.59 -11.61 -9.42
CA GLY A 508 0.81 -13.05 -9.31
C GLY A 508 0.55 -13.81 -10.63
N ALA A 509 0.66 -15.13 -10.56
CA ALA A 509 0.54 -16.01 -11.73
C ALA A 509 -0.91 -16.42 -12.05
N ASN A 510 -1.81 -16.37 -11.06
CA ASN A 510 -3.23 -16.66 -11.23
C ASN A 510 -3.90 -15.63 -12.15
N GLY A 511 -4.86 -16.07 -12.95
CA GLY A 511 -5.42 -15.30 -14.06
C GLY A 511 -4.60 -15.38 -15.35
N GLY A 512 -3.36 -15.89 -15.31
CA GLY A 512 -2.50 -16.04 -16.49
C GLY A 512 -2.22 -14.72 -17.20
N ARG A 513 -2.30 -13.58 -16.47
CA ARG A 513 -2.35 -12.22 -17.04
C ARG A 513 -1.10 -11.82 -17.80
N LEU A 514 0.00 -12.57 -17.66
CA LEU A 514 1.22 -12.40 -18.46
C LEU A 514 0.95 -12.43 -19.98
N ARG A 515 -0.09 -13.13 -20.44
CA ARG A 515 -0.50 -13.19 -21.86
C ARG A 515 -1.40 -12.03 -22.32
N LEU A 516 -1.83 -11.18 -21.40
CA LEU A 516 -2.78 -10.09 -21.65
C LEU A 516 -2.07 -8.74 -21.67
N ALA A 517 -2.72 -7.72 -22.22
CA ALA A 517 -2.25 -6.36 -22.07
C ALA A 517 -2.47 -5.88 -20.62
N PRO A 518 -1.51 -5.15 -20.03
CA PRO A 518 -0.27 -4.66 -20.65
C PRO A 518 0.92 -5.62 -20.53
N GLN A 519 0.86 -6.66 -19.69
CA GLN A 519 2.02 -7.45 -19.27
C GLN A 519 2.79 -8.11 -20.42
N LYS A 520 2.08 -8.58 -21.46
CA LYS A 520 2.72 -9.20 -22.63
C LYS A 520 3.61 -8.24 -23.43
N PHE A 521 3.44 -6.94 -23.24
CA PHE A 521 4.18 -5.88 -23.95
C PHE A 521 5.29 -5.25 -23.11
N TRP A 522 5.43 -5.62 -21.84
CA TRP A 522 6.48 -5.06 -20.99
C TRP A 522 7.87 -5.49 -21.45
N GLN A 523 8.79 -4.53 -21.52
CA GLN A 523 10.18 -4.79 -21.93
C GLN A 523 10.86 -5.80 -21.00
N ALA A 524 10.60 -5.72 -19.70
CA ALA A 524 11.08 -6.68 -18.70
C ALA A 524 10.71 -8.13 -19.06
N ASN A 525 9.59 -8.34 -19.77
CA ASN A 525 9.08 -9.66 -20.12
C ASN A 525 9.54 -10.17 -21.48
N GLN A 526 10.34 -9.38 -22.23
CA GLN A 526 10.92 -9.77 -23.52
C GLN A 526 9.84 -10.27 -24.51
N PRO A 527 8.96 -9.38 -25.02
CA PRO A 527 7.72 -9.77 -25.71
C PRO A 527 7.88 -10.82 -26.83
N GLU A 528 8.93 -10.73 -27.64
CA GLU A 528 9.20 -11.71 -28.71
C GLU A 528 9.55 -13.11 -28.16
N GLN A 529 10.36 -13.19 -27.10
CA GLN A 529 10.66 -14.45 -26.43
C GLN A 529 9.41 -15.00 -25.74
N LEU A 530 8.68 -14.13 -25.05
CA LEU A 530 7.47 -14.50 -24.32
C LEU A 530 6.41 -15.07 -25.25
N ASP A 531 6.14 -14.42 -26.40
CA ASP A 531 5.17 -14.88 -27.39
C ASP A 531 5.47 -16.30 -27.89
N LYS A 532 6.75 -16.60 -28.15
CA LYS A 532 7.20 -17.96 -28.52
C LYS A 532 6.93 -18.98 -27.41
N VAL A 533 7.24 -18.64 -26.15
CA VAL A 533 7.02 -19.54 -25.01
C VAL A 533 5.53 -19.78 -24.81
N LEU A 534 4.72 -18.71 -24.77
CA LEU A 534 3.27 -18.79 -24.57
C LEU A 534 2.60 -19.59 -25.69
N SER A 535 2.94 -19.34 -26.95
CA SER A 535 2.40 -20.12 -28.10
C SER A 535 2.69 -21.62 -27.97
N THR A 536 3.88 -21.98 -27.48
CA THR A 536 4.25 -23.39 -27.25
C THR A 536 3.45 -23.99 -26.10
N LEU A 537 3.30 -23.27 -24.99
CA LEU A 537 2.51 -23.71 -23.84
C LEU A 537 1.01 -23.82 -24.20
N GLU A 538 0.46 -22.87 -24.96
CA GLU A 538 -0.91 -22.92 -25.48
C GLU A 538 -1.14 -24.15 -26.36
N SER A 539 -0.18 -24.51 -27.22
CA SER A 539 -0.27 -25.74 -28.00
C SER A 539 -0.34 -27.00 -27.11
N ILE A 540 0.51 -27.07 -26.08
CA ILE A 540 0.50 -28.16 -25.09
C ILE A 540 -0.83 -28.22 -24.32
N GLN A 541 -1.32 -27.05 -23.89
CA GLN A 541 -2.61 -26.90 -23.20
C GLN A 541 -3.75 -27.40 -24.07
N ASN A 542 -3.83 -26.95 -25.33
CA ASN A 542 -4.88 -27.33 -26.26
C ASN A 542 -4.90 -28.83 -26.52
N GLU A 543 -3.73 -29.45 -26.71
CA GLU A 543 -3.64 -30.90 -26.90
C GLU A 543 -4.07 -31.67 -25.65
N PHE A 544 -3.65 -31.26 -24.45
CA PHE A 544 -4.10 -31.89 -23.21
C PHE A 544 -5.61 -31.72 -23.02
N ASN A 545 -6.14 -30.50 -23.11
CA ASN A 545 -7.55 -30.22 -22.90
C ASN A 545 -8.47 -30.90 -23.94
N GLY A 546 -7.95 -31.18 -25.15
CA GLY A 546 -8.67 -31.91 -26.19
C GLY A 546 -8.64 -33.44 -26.05
N SER A 547 -7.69 -33.99 -25.28
CA SER A 547 -7.47 -35.44 -25.17
C SER A 547 -7.65 -36.00 -23.75
N ALA A 548 -7.69 -35.14 -22.73
CA ALA A 548 -7.80 -35.55 -21.34
C ALA A 548 -9.13 -36.27 -21.04
N ALA A 549 -9.03 -37.37 -20.30
CA ALA A 549 -10.19 -38.12 -19.86
C ALA A 549 -11.02 -37.36 -18.81
N ASN A 550 -12.30 -37.72 -18.69
CA ASN A 550 -13.21 -37.22 -17.65
C ASN A 550 -13.40 -35.69 -17.62
N GLY A 551 -13.14 -35.02 -18.74
CA GLY A 551 -13.34 -33.57 -18.86
C GLY A 551 -12.34 -32.73 -18.07
N LYS A 552 -11.24 -33.33 -17.56
CA LYS A 552 -10.15 -32.59 -16.92
C LYS A 552 -9.56 -31.57 -17.90
N LYS A 553 -9.17 -30.42 -17.37
CA LYS A 553 -8.46 -29.39 -18.14
C LYS A 553 -7.38 -28.74 -17.28
N ILE A 554 -6.42 -28.11 -17.95
CA ILE A 554 -5.42 -27.23 -17.35
C ILE A 554 -5.56 -25.81 -17.92
N SER A 555 -5.45 -24.81 -17.07
CA SER A 555 -5.34 -23.40 -17.46
C SER A 555 -3.92 -23.07 -17.94
N LEU A 556 -3.77 -22.00 -18.70
CA LEU A 556 -2.45 -21.54 -19.11
C LEU A 556 -1.70 -20.96 -17.91
N ALA A 557 -2.42 -20.32 -16.97
CA ALA A 557 -1.87 -19.90 -15.68
C ALA A 557 -1.18 -21.05 -14.91
N ASP A 558 -1.84 -22.20 -14.78
CA ASP A 558 -1.23 -23.38 -14.15
C ASP A 558 -0.09 -23.96 -14.99
N LEU A 559 -0.25 -23.98 -16.32
CA LEU A 559 0.78 -24.53 -17.21
C LEU A 559 2.06 -23.70 -17.20
N ILE A 560 1.98 -22.37 -17.08
CA ILE A 560 3.14 -21.48 -16.91
C ILE A 560 3.90 -21.83 -15.63
N VAL A 561 3.21 -21.97 -14.50
CA VAL A 561 3.85 -22.32 -13.21
C VAL A 561 4.42 -23.74 -13.25
N LEU A 562 3.66 -24.70 -13.80
CA LEU A 562 4.09 -26.08 -13.93
C LEU A 562 5.34 -26.21 -14.83
N ALA A 563 5.39 -25.42 -15.91
CA ALA A 563 6.53 -25.31 -16.80
C ALA A 563 7.78 -24.78 -16.09
N GLY A 564 7.64 -23.70 -15.30
CA GLY A 564 8.72 -23.19 -14.46
C GLY A 564 9.22 -24.22 -13.45
N ASN A 565 8.30 -24.92 -12.77
CA ASN A 565 8.64 -26.01 -11.85
C ASN A 565 9.43 -27.13 -12.56
N ALA A 566 9.01 -27.53 -13.77
CA ALA A 566 9.75 -28.51 -14.57
C ALA A 566 11.16 -28.03 -14.91
N GLY A 567 11.32 -26.75 -15.24
CA GLY A 567 12.62 -26.12 -15.49
C GLY A 567 13.54 -26.20 -14.26
N VAL A 568 13.02 -25.86 -13.07
CA VAL A 568 13.76 -25.94 -11.80
C VAL A 568 14.16 -27.39 -11.46
N GLU A 569 13.22 -28.35 -11.57
CA GLU A 569 13.51 -29.78 -11.36
C GLU A 569 14.58 -30.29 -12.31
N LYS A 570 14.51 -29.90 -13.59
CA LYS A 570 15.51 -30.25 -14.60
C LYS A 570 16.88 -29.64 -14.27
N ALA A 571 16.92 -28.38 -13.83
CA ALA A 571 18.16 -27.72 -13.47
C ALA A 571 18.82 -28.34 -12.24
N ALA A 572 18.03 -28.74 -11.24
CA ALA A 572 18.51 -29.49 -10.09
C ALA A 572 19.05 -30.87 -10.51
N GLN A 573 18.37 -31.55 -11.44
CA GLN A 573 18.85 -32.82 -12.00
C GLN A 573 20.19 -32.64 -12.73
N ASN A 574 20.36 -31.56 -13.50
CA ASN A 574 21.63 -31.22 -14.15
C ASN A 574 22.76 -31.02 -13.12
N ALA A 575 22.42 -30.57 -11.91
CA ALA A 575 23.35 -30.40 -10.79
C ALA A 575 23.59 -31.70 -9.99
N GLY A 576 22.96 -32.82 -10.38
CA GLY A 576 23.06 -34.11 -9.69
C GLY A 576 22.10 -34.28 -8.52
N HIS A 577 21.09 -33.42 -8.39
CA HIS A 577 20.10 -33.47 -7.32
C HIS A 577 18.73 -33.90 -7.88
N SER A 578 18.12 -34.91 -7.25
CA SER A 578 16.72 -35.27 -7.53
C SER A 578 15.82 -34.59 -6.51
N VAL A 579 15.03 -33.63 -6.97
CA VAL A 579 14.06 -32.89 -6.15
C VAL A 579 12.72 -32.84 -6.87
N SER A 580 11.66 -32.66 -6.10
CA SER A 580 10.34 -32.32 -6.64
C SER A 580 9.94 -30.94 -6.13
N VAL A 581 9.47 -30.10 -7.04
CA VAL A 581 8.93 -28.77 -6.74
C VAL A 581 7.43 -28.93 -6.55
N PRO A 582 6.90 -28.65 -5.34
CA PRO A 582 5.47 -28.72 -5.08
C PRO A 582 4.66 -27.88 -6.07
N PHE A 583 3.56 -28.47 -6.55
CA PHE A 583 2.63 -27.83 -7.46
C PHE A 583 1.20 -28.03 -6.96
N SER A 584 0.43 -26.95 -6.95
CA SER A 584 -0.98 -26.98 -6.60
C SER A 584 -1.77 -26.47 -7.81
N PRO A 585 -2.59 -27.29 -8.48
CA PRO A 585 -3.44 -26.82 -9.59
C PRO A 585 -4.59 -25.95 -9.07
N GLY A 586 -5.34 -25.36 -9.98
CA GLY A 586 -6.54 -24.57 -9.71
C GLY A 586 -6.42 -23.09 -10.06
N ARG A 587 -5.31 -22.65 -10.66
CA ARG A 587 -5.28 -21.30 -11.25
C ARG A 587 -6.21 -21.25 -12.46
N VAL A 588 -6.73 -20.07 -12.75
CA VAL A 588 -7.65 -19.83 -13.85
C VAL A 588 -7.08 -18.81 -14.83
N ASP A 589 -7.71 -18.71 -16.00
CA ASP A 589 -7.31 -17.82 -17.09
C ASP A 589 -8.30 -16.64 -17.16
N ALA A 590 -7.89 -15.46 -16.67
CA ALA A 590 -8.69 -14.24 -16.72
C ALA A 590 -8.85 -13.73 -18.16
N SER A 591 -9.93 -13.01 -18.48
CA SER A 591 -10.07 -12.35 -19.78
C SER A 591 -9.42 -10.96 -19.81
N GLN A 592 -9.33 -10.36 -21.00
CA GLN A 592 -8.85 -8.98 -21.14
C GLN A 592 -9.84 -7.98 -20.52
N GLU A 593 -11.14 -8.25 -20.60
CA GLU A 593 -12.21 -7.45 -20.00
C GLU A 593 -12.15 -7.48 -18.46
N GLN A 594 -11.57 -8.54 -17.88
CA GLN A 594 -11.28 -8.67 -16.44
C GLN A 594 -9.89 -8.11 -16.04
N THR A 595 -9.22 -7.41 -16.96
CA THR A 595 -7.84 -6.91 -16.79
C THR A 595 -7.74 -5.47 -17.26
N ASP A 596 -7.85 -4.54 -16.31
CA ASP A 596 -7.74 -3.11 -16.58
C ASP A 596 -6.30 -2.70 -16.92
N VAL A 597 -6.11 -2.14 -18.11
CA VAL A 597 -4.76 -1.89 -18.67
C VAL A 597 -4.00 -0.85 -17.86
N GLU A 598 -4.68 0.21 -17.41
CA GLU A 598 -4.08 1.30 -16.63
C GLU A 598 -3.69 0.80 -15.23
N SER A 599 -4.62 0.15 -14.53
CA SER A 599 -4.42 -0.39 -13.18
C SER A 599 -3.30 -1.44 -13.14
N PHE A 600 -3.20 -2.31 -14.14
CA PHE A 600 -2.09 -3.26 -14.24
C PHE A 600 -0.77 -2.59 -14.65
N GLY A 601 -0.79 -1.42 -15.30
CA GLY A 601 0.39 -0.65 -15.63
C GLY A 601 1.25 -0.30 -14.41
N PHE A 602 0.63 -0.09 -13.25
CA PHE A 602 1.33 0.15 -11.97
C PHE A 602 2.07 -1.07 -11.41
N LEU A 603 1.85 -2.26 -11.98
CA LEU A 603 2.61 -3.47 -11.63
C LEU A 603 3.82 -3.70 -12.54
N GLU A 604 4.03 -2.84 -13.55
CA GLU A 604 5.21 -2.95 -14.41
C GLU A 604 6.48 -2.67 -13.60
N PRO A 605 7.44 -3.61 -13.55
CA PRO A 605 8.65 -3.40 -12.76
C PRO A 605 9.50 -2.29 -13.37
N ILE A 606 9.79 -1.25 -12.58
CA ILE A 606 10.80 -0.24 -12.92
C ILE A 606 12.22 -0.83 -12.82
N ALA A 607 12.41 -1.80 -11.94
CA ALA A 607 13.60 -2.62 -11.82
C ALA A 607 13.20 -4.02 -11.33
N ASP A 608 13.96 -5.03 -11.76
CA ASP A 608 13.84 -6.41 -11.31
C ASP A 608 15.24 -6.99 -11.12
N GLY A 609 15.76 -6.87 -9.90
CA GLY A 609 17.08 -7.37 -9.55
C GLY A 609 17.20 -8.90 -9.67
N PHE A 610 16.10 -9.64 -9.64
CA PHE A 610 16.11 -11.09 -9.82
C PHE A 610 16.37 -11.50 -11.28
N ARG A 611 16.09 -10.61 -12.24
CA ARG A 611 16.41 -10.79 -13.67
C ARG A 611 17.41 -9.76 -14.20
N ASN A 612 18.15 -9.09 -13.30
CA ASN A 612 19.17 -8.09 -13.61
C ASN A 612 18.67 -7.02 -14.61
N TYR A 613 17.48 -6.48 -14.34
CA TYR A 613 16.79 -5.52 -15.20
C TYR A 613 16.57 -4.18 -14.51
N SER A 614 16.77 -3.09 -15.25
CA SER A 614 16.34 -1.73 -14.89
C SER A 614 15.76 -1.06 -16.12
N LYS A 615 14.55 -0.47 -16.01
CA LYS A 615 13.87 0.21 -17.11
C LYS A 615 14.54 1.55 -17.46
N GLY A 616 15.23 2.16 -16.50
CA GLY A 616 15.96 3.41 -16.67
C GLY A 616 16.99 3.64 -15.57
N LYS A 617 17.53 4.86 -15.51
CA LYS A 617 18.35 5.32 -14.38
C LYS A 617 17.43 5.95 -13.32
N TYR A 618 17.69 5.64 -12.06
CA TYR A 618 16.92 6.13 -10.91
C TYR A 618 17.86 6.80 -9.90
N THR A 619 17.32 7.69 -9.09
CA THR A 619 18.04 8.31 -7.96
C THR A 619 18.31 7.30 -6.84
N VAL A 620 17.51 6.24 -6.77
CA VAL A 620 17.64 5.14 -5.82
C VAL A 620 18.56 4.05 -6.40
N ALA A 621 19.52 3.59 -5.59
CA ALA A 621 20.44 2.54 -5.98
C ALA A 621 19.72 1.19 -6.23
N ALA A 622 20.17 0.44 -7.22
CA ALA A 622 19.50 -0.78 -7.69
C ALA A 622 19.34 -1.87 -6.60
N GLU A 623 20.29 -1.98 -5.67
CA GLU A 623 20.21 -2.90 -4.53
C GLU A 623 19.13 -2.52 -3.51
N THR A 624 18.76 -1.24 -3.44
CA THR A 624 17.64 -0.78 -2.61
C THR A 624 16.32 -1.17 -3.26
N LEU A 625 16.20 -1.02 -4.58
CA LEU A 625 15.04 -1.48 -5.35
C LEU A 625 14.88 -3.02 -5.30
N LEU A 626 15.98 -3.78 -5.25
CA LEU A 626 15.94 -5.23 -5.04
C LEU A 626 15.30 -5.59 -3.69
N ILE A 627 15.69 -4.90 -2.62
CA ILE A 627 15.14 -5.15 -1.28
C ILE A 627 13.69 -4.74 -1.19
N ASP A 628 13.32 -3.59 -1.75
CA ASP A 628 11.92 -3.17 -1.84
C ASP A 628 11.09 -4.24 -2.57
N LYS A 629 11.58 -4.72 -3.72
CA LYS A 629 10.90 -5.79 -4.47
C LYS A 629 10.80 -7.09 -3.67
N ALA A 630 11.86 -7.47 -2.95
CA ALA A 630 11.85 -8.65 -2.09
C ALA A 630 10.82 -8.52 -0.95
N GLN A 631 10.68 -7.33 -0.37
CA GLN A 631 9.68 -7.03 0.65
C GLN A 631 8.26 -7.17 0.07
N LEU A 632 8.01 -6.64 -1.14
CA LEU A 632 6.73 -6.82 -1.83
C LEU A 632 6.43 -8.31 -2.12
N LEU A 633 7.45 -9.13 -2.36
CA LEU A 633 7.29 -10.58 -2.52
C LEU A 633 7.23 -11.34 -1.17
N THR A 634 7.18 -10.63 -0.05
CA THR A 634 7.17 -11.18 1.32
C THR A 634 8.39 -12.05 1.65
N LEU A 635 9.51 -11.82 0.94
CA LEU A 635 10.72 -12.61 1.08
C LEU A 635 11.52 -12.13 2.29
N THR A 636 12.10 -13.10 2.99
CA THR A 636 13.18 -12.85 3.96
C THR A 636 14.50 -12.62 3.23
N ALA A 637 15.48 -12.03 3.92
CA ALA A 637 16.83 -11.85 3.35
C ALA A 637 17.47 -13.18 2.87
N PRO A 638 17.38 -14.32 3.60
CA PRO A 638 17.84 -15.62 3.10
C PRO A 638 17.11 -16.09 1.83
N GLU A 639 15.77 -15.95 1.78
CA GLU A 639 14.97 -16.35 0.61
C GLU A 639 15.30 -15.50 -0.62
N MET A 640 15.46 -14.18 -0.45
CA MET A 640 15.93 -13.28 -1.51
C MET A 640 17.32 -13.69 -2.01
N THR A 641 18.24 -13.98 -1.08
CA THR A 641 19.62 -14.38 -1.39
C THR A 641 19.64 -15.64 -2.25
N VAL A 642 18.99 -16.72 -1.79
CA VAL A 642 19.00 -18.01 -2.50
C VAL A 642 18.33 -17.91 -3.87
N LEU A 643 17.21 -17.17 -3.97
CA LEU A 643 16.52 -16.94 -5.24
C LEU A 643 17.40 -16.20 -6.25
N LEU A 644 18.05 -15.10 -5.85
CA LEU A 644 18.91 -14.35 -6.76
C LEU A 644 20.07 -15.20 -7.26
N GLY A 645 20.78 -15.89 -6.36
CA GLY A 645 21.89 -16.76 -6.76
C GLY A 645 21.48 -17.88 -7.72
N GLY A 646 20.33 -18.51 -7.48
CA GLY A 646 19.79 -19.54 -8.38
C GLY A 646 19.36 -18.98 -9.73
N LEU A 647 18.60 -17.89 -9.76
CA LEU A 647 18.14 -17.28 -11.01
C LEU A 647 19.30 -16.84 -11.91
N ARG A 648 20.43 -16.39 -11.33
CA ARG A 648 21.65 -16.10 -12.08
C ARG A 648 22.21 -17.32 -12.81
N VAL A 649 22.40 -18.46 -12.13
CA VAL A 649 22.96 -19.67 -12.76
C VAL A 649 21.97 -20.33 -13.74
N LEU A 650 20.67 -20.07 -13.58
CA LEU A 650 19.63 -20.47 -14.54
C LEU A 650 19.54 -19.55 -15.76
N ASN A 651 20.39 -18.52 -15.85
CA ASN A 651 20.51 -17.62 -16.99
C ASN A 651 19.18 -16.93 -17.33
N THR A 652 18.45 -16.45 -16.32
CA THR A 652 17.12 -15.83 -16.48
C THR A 652 17.15 -14.31 -16.62
N ASN A 653 18.32 -13.71 -16.85
CA ASN A 653 18.45 -12.27 -17.01
C ASN A 653 17.68 -11.77 -18.24
N VAL A 654 17.10 -10.57 -18.14
CA VAL A 654 16.50 -9.90 -19.30
C VAL A 654 17.59 -9.64 -20.34
N GLY A 655 17.32 -9.96 -21.61
CA GLY A 655 18.28 -9.86 -22.71
C GLY A 655 19.41 -10.89 -22.67
N GLN A 656 19.33 -11.91 -21.80
CA GLN A 656 20.39 -12.89 -21.56
C GLN A 656 21.76 -12.25 -21.27
N THR A 657 21.75 -11.11 -20.57
CA THR A 657 23.00 -10.43 -20.18
C THR A 657 23.84 -11.32 -19.27
N ARG A 658 25.17 -11.18 -19.36
CA ARG A 658 26.11 -11.99 -18.58
C ARG A 658 26.32 -11.50 -17.14
N HIS A 659 25.73 -10.36 -16.77
CA HIS A 659 25.91 -9.78 -15.44
C HIS A 659 25.42 -10.74 -14.35
N GLY A 660 26.31 -11.07 -13.40
CA GLY A 660 26.00 -11.96 -12.30
C GLY A 660 25.94 -13.44 -12.66
N VAL A 661 26.08 -13.83 -13.94
CA VAL A 661 26.04 -15.24 -14.36
C VAL A 661 27.41 -15.89 -14.11
N PHE A 662 27.79 -16.03 -12.84
CA PHE A 662 29.08 -16.57 -12.43
C PHE A 662 29.05 -18.09 -12.46
N THR A 663 28.90 -18.67 -13.65
CA THR A 663 28.99 -20.12 -13.88
C THR A 663 29.30 -20.39 -15.35
N ASP A 664 30.06 -21.45 -15.60
CA ASP A 664 30.27 -22.00 -16.96
C ASP A 664 29.23 -23.06 -17.33
N LYS A 665 28.33 -23.41 -16.40
CA LYS A 665 27.30 -24.45 -16.56
C LYS A 665 25.91 -23.85 -16.33
N THR A 666 25.54 -22.90 -17.18
CA THR A 666 24.19 -22.32 -17.14
C THR A 666 23.10 -23.40 -17.22
N GLU A 667 21.92 -23.12 -16.67
CA GLU A 667 20.79 -24.08 -16.59
C GLU A 667 21.09 -25.29 -15.69
N THR A 668 22.07 -25.15 -14.80
CA THR A 668 22.38 -26.08 -13.72
C THR A 668 22.18 -25.35 -12.40
N LEU A 669 21.30 -25.86 -11.52
CA LEU A 669 20.99 -25.21 -10.24
C LEU A 669 22.10 -25.51 -9.23
N SER A 670 23.23 -24.80 -9.36
CA SER A 670 24.40 -24.88 -8.48
C SER A 670 24.55 -23.62 -7.62
N ASN A 671 25.35 -23.70 -6.57
CA ASN A 671 25.73 -22.55 -5.75
C ASN A 671 26.88 -21.72 -6.36
N ASP A 672 27.16 -21.89 -7.66
CA ASP A 672 28.34 -21.31 -8.33
C ASP A 672 28.38 -19.78 -8.19
N PHE A 673 27.23 -19.11 -8.28
CA PHE A 673 27.10 -17.66 -8.07
C PHE A 673 27.86 -17.21 -6.80
N PHE A 674 27.59 -17.84 -5.67
CA PHE A 674 28.20 -17.45 -4.39
C PHE A 674 29.68 -17.84 -4.32
N THR A 675 30.03 -19.03 -4.79
CA THR A 675 31.43 -19.50 -4.75
C THR A 675 32.36 -18.61 -5.59
N HIS A 676 31.90 -18.14 -6.75
CA HIS A 676 32.68 -17.28 -7.63
C HIS A 676 32.61 -15.81 -7.23
N LEU A 677 31.50 -15.35 -6.65
CA LEU A 677 31.39 -14.00 -6.09
C LEU A 677 32.41 -13.78 -4.95
N LEU A 678 32.57 -14.78 -4.09
CA LEU A 678 33.47 -14.73 -2.92
C LEU A 678 34.90 -15.24 -3.23
N ASP A 679 35.21 -15.59 -4.47
CA ASP A 679 36.56 -15.97 -4.88
C ASP A 679 37.51 -14.78 -4.77
N MET A 680 38.40 -14.82 -3.78
CA MET A 680 39.43 -13.79 -3.58
C MET A 680 40.45 -13.72 -4.73
N GLY A 681 40.49 -14.72 -5.62
CA GLY A 681 41.22 -14.67 -6.89
C GLY A 681 40.65 -13.68 -7.90
N VAL A 682 39.44 -13.16 -7.67
CA VAL A 682 38.79 -12.14 -8.51
C VAL A 682 38.91 -10.76 -7.84
N GLU A 683 39.23 -9.76 -8.66
CA GLU A 683 39.20 -8.35 -8.31
C GLU A 683 38.10 -7.64 -9.10
N TRP A 684 37.27 -6.87 -8.40
CA TRP A 684 36.14 -6.15 -8.99
C TRP A 684 36.47 -4.67 -9.15
N THR A 685 36.29 -4.15 -10.36
CA THR A 685 36.46 -2.72 -10.66
C THR A 685 35.23 -2.18 -11.39
N PRO A 686 34.74 -0.97 -11.04
CA PRO A 686 33.62 -0.37 -11.77
C PRO A 686 34.01 -0.06 -13.21
N THR A 687 33.08 -0.24 -14.15
CA THR A 687 33.31 0.05 -15.58
C THR A 687 33.05 1.52 -15.92
N SER A 688 32.40 2.26 -15.04
CA SER A 688 32.06 3.67 -15.19
C SER A 688 32.15 4.43 -13.86
N ARG A 689 32.01 5.77 -13.91
CA ARG A 689 31.98 6.61 -12.71
C ARG A 689 30.73 6.39 -11.85
N ASP A 690 29.61 6.04 -12.48
CA ASP A 690 28.34 5.79 -11.80
C ASP A 690 28.41 4.51 -10.94
N ALA A 691 29.36 3.61 -11.23
CA ALA A 691 29.57 2.35 -10.52
C ALA A 691 28.29 1.49 -10.40
N ASP A 692 27.55 1.42 -11.52
CA ASP A 692 26.37 0.57 -11.67
C ASP A 692 26.72 -0.82 -12.23
N GLU A 693 27.82 -0.89 -13.00
CA GLU A 693 28.36 -2.09 -13.62
C GLU A 693 29.83 -2.28 -13.23
N PHE A 694 30.23 -3.54 -13.12
CA PHE A 694 31.55 -3.95 -12.65
C PHE A 694 32.11 -5.07 -13.51
N GLU A 695 33.44 -5.05 -13.67
CA GLU A 695 34.21 -6.11 -14.29
C GLU A 695 35.05 -6.82 -13.22
N GLY A 696 34.94 -8.14 -13.17
CA GLY A 696 35.72 -9.02 -12.33
C GLY A 696 36.90 -9.58 -13.11
N ARG A 697 38.13 -9.29 -12.69
CA ARG A 697 39.37 -9.76 -13.31
C ARG A 697 40.11 -10.74 -12.42
N ASP A 698 40.78 -11.72 -13.02
CA ASP A 698 41.71 -12.58 -12.31
C ASP A 698 42.88 -11.76 -11.75
N ARG A 699 43.11 -11.81 -10.44
CA ARG A 699 44.16 -11.01 -9.77
C ARG A 699 45.57 -11.31 -10.25
N LYS A 700 45.85 -12.52 -10.73
CA LYS A 700 47.20 -12.92 -11.13
C LYS A 700 47.51 -12.52 -12.57
N THR A 701 46.53 -12.68 -13.45
CA THR A 701 46.71 -12.51 -14.90
C THR A 701 46.13 -11.20 -15.43
N GLY A 702 45.24 -10.56 -14.68
CA GLY A 702 44.47 -9.39 -15.12
C GLY A 702 43.39 -9.72 -16.15
N ALA A 703 43.18 -10.99 -16.49
CA ALA A 703 42.21 -11.41 -17.50
C ALA A 703 40.77 -11.18 -17.00
N PRO A 704 39.87 -10.64 -17.84
CA PRO A 704 38.46 -10.51 -17.49
C PRO A 704 37.85 -11.90 -17.30
N LYS A 705 37.11 -12.08 -16.20
CA LYS A 705 36.42 -13.32 -15.84
C LYS A 705 34.91 -13.15 -15.85
N TRP A 706 34.41 -12.10 -15.20
CA TRP A 706 32.98 -11.92 -14.94
C TRP A 706 32.56 -10.47 -15.15
N THR A 707 31.27 -10.24 -15.40
CA THR A 707 30.65 -8.92 -15.28
C THR A 707 29.52 -8.97 -14.26
N ALA A 708 29.23 -7.86 -13.61
CA ALA A 708 28.24 -7.78 -12.54
C ALA A 708 27.57 -6.41 -12.53
N THR A 709 26.41 -6.31 -11.89
CA THR A 709 25.79 -5.05 -11.50
C THR A 709 25.79 -4.90 -9.98
N ARG A 710 25.27 -3.78 -9.48
CA ARG A 710 25.12 -3.54 -8.03
C ARG A 710 24.31 -4.64 -7.34
N VAL A 711 23.25 -5.15 -7.98
CA VAL A 711 22.39 -6.20 -7.40
C VAL A 711 23.10 -7.54 -7.27
N ASP A 712 24.21 -7.75 -7.98
CA ASP A 712 25.05 -8.95 -7.83
C ASP A 712 26.09 -8.74 -6.73
N LEU A 713 26.85 -7.64 -6.78
CA LEU A 713 27.97 -7.41 -5.85
C LEU A 713 27.53 -7.04 -4.44
N VAL A 714 26.28 -6.60 -4.23
CA VAL A 714 25.78 -6.29 -2.88
C VAL A 714 25.88 -7.51 -1.94
N PHE A 715 25.76 -8.72 -2.46
CA PHE A 715 25.92 -9.98 -1.71
C PHE A 715 27.37 -10.31 -1.33
N GLY A 716 28.36 -9.62 -1.92
CA GLY A 716 29.76 -9.68 -1.49
C GLY A 716 30.19 -8.49 -0.63
N SER A 717 29.34 -7.47 -0.50
CA SER A 717 29.66 -6.16 0.07
C SER A 717 28.93 -5.88 1.38
N ASN A 718 27.59 -5.96 1.39
CA ASN A 718 26.81 -5.76 2.61
C ASN A 718 27.09 -6.90 3.60
N ALA A 719 27.53 -6.58 4.82
CA ALA A 719 27.99 -7.58 5.77
C ALA A 719 26.96 -8.67 6.12
N GLN A 720 25.66 -8.33 6.18
CA GLN A 720 24.61 -9.32 6.45
C GLN A 720 24.33 -10.19 5.21
N LEU A 721 24.19 -9.59 4.03
CA LEU A 721 23.98 -10.37 2.79
C LEU A 721 25.20 -11.25 2.46
N ARG A 722 26.40 -10.75 2.75
CA ARG A 722 27.64 -11.52 2.62
C ARG A 722 27.68 -12.72 3.56
N ALA A 723 27.26 -12.56 4.81
CA ALA A 723 27.17 -13.69 5.73
C ALA A 723 26.19 -14.78 5.21
N LEU A 724 25.09 -14.37 4.56
CA LEU A 724 24.17 -15.31 3.90
C LEU A 724 24.78 -15.96 2.66
N ALA A 725 25.53 -15.19 1.86
CA ALA A 725 26.27 -15.71 0.71
C ALA A 725 27.35 -16.73 1.12
N GLU A 726 28.04 -16.50 2.24
CA GLU A 726 29.05 -17.41 2.80
C GLU A 726 28.46 -18.78 3.16
N VAL A 727 27.22 -18.82 3.69
CA VAL A 727 26.50 -20.07 3.92
C VAL A 727 26.33 -20.83 2.61
N TYR A 728 25.80 -20.19 1.58
CA TYR A 728 25.57 -20.86 0.29
C TYR A 728 26.85 -21.13 -0.51
N ALA A 729 27.93 -20.40 -0.28
CA ALA A 729 29.25 -20.67 -0.89
C ALA A 729 30.00 -21.84 -0.23
N SER A 730 29.58 -22.27 0.96
CA SER A 730 30.26 -23.34 1.70
C SER A 730 30.22 -24.67 0.95
N SER A 731 31.28 -25.47 1.09
CA SER A 731 31.47 -26.71 0.32
C SER A 731 30.41 -27.78 0.58
N ASP A 732 29.75 -27.73 1.74
CA ASP A 732 28.67 -28.61 2.19
C ASP A 732 27.26 -28.08 1.85
N ALA A 733 27.16 -26.87 1.29
CA ALA A 733 25.88 -26.20 1.09
C ALA A 733 25.15 -26.58 -0.20
N LYS A 734 25.73 -27.41 -1.09
CA LYS A 734 25.13 -27.71 -2.42
C LYS A 734 23.69 -28.23 -2.33
N ALA A 735 23.45 -29.23 -1.49
CA ALA A 735 22.12 -29.79 -1.30
C ALA A 735 21.18 -28.81 -0.56
N GLN A 736 21.71 -28.07 0.41
CA GLN A 736 20.94 -27.05 1.13
C GLN A 736 20.46 -25.94 0.19
N PHE A 737 21.36 -25.43 -0.65
CA PHE A 737 21.08 -24.40 -1.66
C PHE A 737 19.92 -24.81 -2.58
N VAL A 738 19.97 -26.02 -3.15
CA VAL A 738 18.89 -26.52 -4.01
C VAL A 738 17.57 -26.59 -3.26
N ASN A 739 17.56 -27.14 -2.04
CA ASN A 739 16.34 -27.27 -1.25
C ASN A 739 15.75 -25.91 -0.84
N ASP A 740 16.59 -24.97 -0.43
CA ASP A 740 16.15 -23.63 -0.04
C ASP A 740 15.70 -22.81 -1.24
N PHE A 741 16.35 -22.96 -2.40
CA PHE A 741 15.89 -22.38 -3.67
C PHE A 741 14.49 -22.89 -4.03
N VAL A 742 14.28 -24.21 -3.98
CA VAL A 742 12.97 -24.82 -4.27
C VAL A 742 11.90 -24.31 -3.31
N LYS A 743 12.18 -24.20 -2.01
CA LYS A 743 11.22 -23.65 -1.03
C LYS A 743 10.87 -22.19 -1.34
N ALA A 744 11.86 -21.35 -1.59
CA ALA A 744 11.65 -19.94 -1.90
C ALA A 744 10.92 -19.76 -3.25
N TRP A 745 11.25 -20.57 -4.25
CA TRP A 745 10.56 -20.62 -5.54
C TRP A 745 9.08 -20.99 -5.37
N THR A 746 8.80 -22.08 -4.65
CA THR A 746 7.43 -22.54 -4.35
C THR A 746 6.64 -21.49 -3.57
N LYS A 747 7.27 -20.74 -2.66
CA LYS A 747 6.63 -19.62 -1.97
C LYS A 747 6.18 -18.56 -2.98
N VAL A 748 7.08 -18.06 -3.82
CA VAL A 748 6.77 -17.01 -4.82
C VAL A 748 5.67 -17.44 -5.78
N MET A 749 5.73 -18.69 -6.29
CA MET A 749 4.71 -19.22 -7.20
C MET A 749 3.31 -19.30 -6.57
N ASN A 750 3.19 -19.26 -5.24
CA ASN A 750 1.93 -19.43 -4.51
C ASN A 750 1.50 -18.18 -3.70
N LEU A 751 2.15 -17.03 -3.87
CA LEU A 751 1.81 -15.82 -3.12
C LEU A 751 0.37 -15.33 -3.34
N ASP A 752 -0.20 -15.59 -4.50
CA ASP A 752 -1.57 -15.22 -4.90
C ASP A 752 -2.60 -16.35 -4.73
N ARG A 753 -2.21 -17.49 -4.16
CA ARG A 753 -3.08 -18.67 -3.99
C ARG A 753 -3.95 -18.60 -2.76
N PHE A 754 -4.71 -17.51 -2.66
CA PHE A 754 -5.68 -17.30 -1.59
C PHE A 754 -6.86 -18.28 -1.66
N ASP A 755 -7.15 -18.81 -2.84
CA ASP A 755 -8.17 -19.86 -3.08
C ASP A 755 -7.89 -21.17 -2.31
N LEU A 756 -6.62 -21.42 -1.97
CA LEU A 756 -6.20 -22.60 -1.19
C LEU A 756 -6.31 -22.40 0.32
N ARG A 757 -6.36 -21.15 0.80
CA ARG A 757 -6.44 -20.80 2.22
C ARG A 757 -7.92 -20.64 2.59
N LYS A 758 -8.60 -21.73 2.97
CA LYS A 758 -10.05 -21.75 3.26
C LYS A 758 -10.40 -21.63 4.74
#